data_AF-A0A4Q9LJS3-F1
#
_entry.id   AF-A0A4Q9LJS3-F1
#
_cell.length_a   1.000
_cell.length_b   1.000
_cell.length_c   1.000
_cell.angle_alpha   90.00
_cell.angle_beta   90.00
_cell.angle_gamma   90.00
#
_symmetry.space_group_name_H-M   'P 1'
#
loop_
_entity.id
_entity.type
_entity.pdbx_description
1 polymer ?
#
loop_
_entity_poly.entity_id
_entity_poly.type
_entity_poly.pdbx_seq_one_letter_code
_entity_poly.pdbx_strand_id
1 'polypeptide(L)'
;MKKNDLNISSVLIKFLLIRFSGIFSRKIVFYYIETTSIINEKKFNKNEVLYEFEITNNKILKKFKYVYLLKDETLQCKTKKDKLAYYSPKKIEISSQDLIIDIFMSEEEKNNAQDFRKFLGQIKENVLLRFIKYITVKDTILHVGIEELINILLLLETLEIKMTKNNTLFLKFLFFHSLMNPNFDFKPIEALQENDKYKSIYNASVLEYFYRVFRKFVYISDVHSLFLTLKNEALICEKDSILSYEKYVFRKKNLMKSNIFRISSLEISKLEKILNMTWYMKSCIFFVKYLKIDIFLCHINQKCPSECILNFINLVKPDKLSKLILIDESYTKSIFEAFVNFGYLYSTKFVKIICNLTLIEIRLVLQHCANIKTLHLKGYQGNYDILFELYCYALTNNNIFIKYKPSFFEIQCIKEEKIEKLPPNLAFYVKNLQYENASCESCYLISLGHYRTCTMEYRRNFDIKGYKLGFKRCLNLKNILVFGSPGSGRFGLNKKILKYINKMPKLSSICFKQILFTENELNFLLKSDRIDFLKLDNIEFQNKKFSKYNTCNSSLRGLTISHTTKTFDLDFLYFLSLFRNIVFLKIYIFQVDLNLKTELYKQFPKKIYIKREKHLPELDYLKISTSYDIKVSFPILFALSHVFDLSNLQILILFIYDLDELDIKILSHITNLVDISVYFDKRDIKINLENFNKVIQKNKIYKISMSVYDLCKECINCLIHMKNIKSVYFMFEFITKENLNLLKKFKLVGRDNIKFHCTNDIIWSSEIIGSYKEMGIFLDV
;
A
#
# COMPACT_ATOMS: atom_id res chain seq x y z
N MET A 1 -10.32 6.92 -36.96
CA MET A 1 -9.60 5.72 -36.47
C MET A 1 -9.41 4.73 -37.60
N LYS A 2 -8.23 4.12 -37.76
CA LYS A 2 -8.04 3.08 -38.78
C LYS A 2 -8.66 1.77 -38.28
N LYS A 3 -9.31 1.03 -39.18
CA LYS A 3 -9.97 -0.27 -38.90
C LYS A 3 -9.00 -1.33 -38.35
N ASN A 4 -7.70 -1.19 -38.62
CA ASN A 4 -6.65 -2.06 -38.11
C ASN A 4 -6.42 -1.90 -36.60
N ASP A 5 -6.42 -0.67 -36.07
CA ASP A 5 -6.15 -0.40 -34.66
C ASP A 5 -7.21 -1.07 -33.76
N LEU A 6 -8.48 -1.05 -34.17
CA LEU A 6 -9.60 -1.74 -33.47
C LEU A 6 -9.52 -3.27 -33.53
N ASN A 7 -8.97 -3.83 -34.61
CA ASN A 7 -8.83 -5.28 -34.78
C ASN A 7 -7.73 -5.85 -33.88
N ILE A 8 -6.57 -5.21 -33.90
CA ILE A 8 -5.41 -5.43 -33.01
C ILE A 8 -5.87 -5.48 -31.55
N SER A 9 -6.66 -4.49 -31.20
CA SER A 9 -7.18 -4.24 -29.88
C SER A 9 -8.10 -5.32 -29.32
N SER A 10 -8.99 -5.86 -30.15
CA SER A 10 -9.89 -6.95 -29.73
C SER A 10 -9.18 -8.31 -29.55
N VAL A 11 -8.01 -8.52 -30.16
CA VAL A 11 -7.18 -9.72 -29.95
C VAL A 11 -6.55 -9.69 -28.57
N LEU A 12 -5.92 -8.56 -28.21
CA LEU A 12 -5.29 -8.37 -26.90
C LEU A 12 -6.31 -8.56 -25.77
N ILE A 13 -7.52 -8.03 -25.93
CA ILE A 13 -8.62 -8.18 -24.96
C ILE A 13 -9.07 -9.64 -24.79
N LYS A 14 -9.26 -10.39 -25.87
CA LYS A 14 -9.62 -11.81 -25.80
C LYS A 14 -8.53 -12.62 -25.12
N PHE A 15 -7.27 -12.40 -25.51
CA PHE A 15 -6.12 -13.07 -24.94
C PHE A 15 -6.05 -12.97 -23.41
N LEU A 16 -6.40 -11.82 -22.84
CA LEU A 16 -6.39 -11.57 -21.39
C LEU A 16 -7.54 -12.25 -20.62
N LEU A 17 -8.58 -12.69 -21.33
CA LEU A 17 -9.80 -13.29 -20.76
C LEU A 17 -9.90 -14.80 -20.99
N ILE A 18 -9.06 -15.39 -21.86
CA ILE A 18 -9.22 -16.80 -22.24
C ILE A 18 -8.67 -17.74 -21.17
N ARG A 19 -9.50 -18.74 -20.83
CA ARG A 19 -9.08 -20.02 -20.24
C ARG A 19 -8.81 -20.98 -21.41
N PHE A 20 -7.56 -21.41 -21.56
CA PHE A 20 -7.15 -22.31 -22.63
C PHE A 20 -7.08 -23.77 -22.15
N SER A 21 -7.44 -24.72 -23.03
CA SER A 21 -7.31 -26.18 -22.90
C SER A 21 -5.85 -26.65 -23.07
N GLY A 22 -5.54 -27.93 -22.87
CA GLY A 22 -4.17 -28.44 -23.05
C GLY A 22 -4.06 -29.19 -24.38
N ILE A 23 -2.91 -29.09 -25.05
CA ILE A 23 -2.57 -29.93 -26.20
C ILE A 23 -1.82 -31.15 -25.66
N PHE A 24 -2.20 -32.37 -26.05
CA PHE A 24 -1.51 -33.61 -25.68
C PHE A 24 -0.94 -34.27 -26.94
N SER A 25 0.37 -34.15 -27.22
CA SER A 25 0.98 -34.75 -28.42
C SER A 25 2.50 -34.91 -28.37
N ARG A 26 3.04 -35.94 -29.05
CA ARG A 26 4.49 -36.15 -29.24
C ARG A 26 5.13 -35.14 -30.19
N LYS A 27 4.40 -34.69 -31.21
CA LYS A 27 4.80 -33.62 -32.13
C LYS A 27 3.59 -32.82 -32.58
N ILE A 28 3.83 -31.55 -32.89
CA ILE A 28 2.85 -30.63 -33.46
C ILE A 28 3.18 -30.43 -34.94
N VAL A 29 2.20 -30.64 -35.82
CA VAL A 29 2.32 -30.46 -37.27
C VAL A 29 1.39 -29.34 -37.73
N PHE A 30 1.96 -28.26 -38.25
CA PHE A 30 1.22 -27.13 -38.80
C PHE A 30 1.11 -27.21 -40.31
N TYR A 31 -0.13 -27.20 -40.80
CA TYR A 31 -0.44 -27.03 -42.22
C TYR A 31 -0.84 -25.59 -42.48
N TYR A 32 -0.30 -24.96 -43.53
CA TYR A 32 -0.65 -23.60 -43.91
C TYR A 32 -0.56 -23.38 -45.42
N ILE A 33 -1.20 -22.31 -45.90
CA ILE A 33 -1.18 -21.88 -47.30
C ILE A 33 -0.35 -20.60 -47.39
N GLU A 34 0.70 -20.60 -48.20
CA GLU A 34 1.54 -19.41 -48.41
C GLU A 34 1.06 -18.58 -49.62
N THR A 35 0.87 -19.23 -50.77
CA THR A 35 0.47 -18.61 -52.04
C THR A 35 -0.96 -19.00 -52.42
N THR A 36 -1.64 -18.13 -53.18
CA THR A 36 -3.03 -18.34 -53.62
C THR A 36 -3.15 -19.28 -54.81
N SER A 37 -2.09 -19.97 -55.24
CA SER A 37 -2.11 -20.87 -56.39
C SER A 37 -3.08 -22.03 -56.12
N ILE A 38 -4.18 -22.03 -56.86
CA ILE A 38 -5.22 -23.06 -56.80
C ILE A 38 -4.76 -24.21 -57.71
N ILE A 39 -4.75 -25.43 -57.18
CA ILE A 39 -4.57 -26.63 -58.00
C ILE A 39 -5.90 -26.85 -58.75
N ASN A 40 -5.84 -27.00 -60.07
CA ASN A 40 -7.02 -27.18 -60.93
C ASN A 40 -7.93 -28.32 -60.41
N GLU A 41 -9.23 -28.12 -60.60
CA GLU A 41 -10.33 -28.95 -60.06
C GLU A 41 -10.08 -30.46 -60.24
N LYS A 42 -9.80 -31.15 -59.14
CA LYS A 42 -9.84 -32.62 -59.08
C LYS A 42 -11.25 -33.08 -58.71
N LYS A 43 -11.72 -34.16 -59.34
CA LYS A 43 -12.95 -34.86 -58.93
C LYS A 43 -12.75 -35.44 -57.53
N PHE A 44 -13.55 -34.97 -56.57
CA PHE A 44 -13.46 -35.38 -55.18
C PHE A 44 -14.03 -36.79 -54.95
N ASN A 45 -13.26 -37.65 -54.28
CA ASN A 45 -13.71 -38.95 -53.81
C ASN A 45 -13.64 -38.99 -52.28
N LYS A 46 -14.73 -39.31 -51.57
CA LYS A 46 -14.77 -39.28 -50.09
C LYS A 46 -13.76 -40.23 -49.43
N ASN A 47 -13.33 -41.27 -50.13
CA ASN A 47 -12.34 -42.27 -49.66
C ASN A 47 -10.88 -41.76 -49.64
N GLU A 48 -10.66 -40.50 -50.04
CA GLU A 48 -9.34 -39.85 -50.08
C GLU A 48 -9.08 -38.93 -48.89
N VAL A 49 -10.04 -38.72 -47.98
CA VAL A 49 -9.83 -37.86 -46.80
C VAL A 49 -8.93 -38.57 -45.78
N LEU A 50 -7.80 -37.94 -45.48
CA LEU A 50 -6.80 -38.41 -44.53
C LEU A 50 -6.99 -37.76 -43.14
N TYR A 51 -7.43 -36.50 -43.10
CA TYR A 51 -7.72 -35.79 -41.84
C TYR A 51 -8.70 -34.63 -42.07
N GLU A 52 -9.64 -34.42 -41.16
CA GLU A 52 -10.51 -33.23 -41.12
C GLU A 52 -9.99 -32.24 -40.07
N PHE A 53 -9.73 -30.99 -40.47
CA PHE A 53 -9.28 -29.96 -39.52
C PHE A 53 -10.47 -29.27 -38.87
N GLU A 54 -10.47 -29.23 -37.54
CA GLU A 54 -11.43 -28.45 -36.77
C GLU A 54 -11.13 -26.94 -36.88
N ILE A 55 -12.10 -26.17 -37.38
CA ILE A 55 -11.98 -24.72 -37.57
C ILE A 55 -12.58 -23.99 -36.36
N THR A 56 -11.77 -23.78 -35.32
CA THR A 56 -12.23 -23.15 -34.06
C THR A 56 -12.04 -21.62 -34.02
N ASN A 57 -11.10 -21.05 -34.79
CA ASN A 57 -10.76 -19.61 -34.69
C ASN A 57 -11.46 -18.70 -35.74
N ASN A 58 -12.25 -17.75 -35.24
CA ASN A 58 -13.11 -16.85 -36.01
C ASN A 58 -12.41 -15.69 -36.75
N LYS A 59 -11.07 -15.53 -36.73
CA LYS A 59 -10.38 -14.40 -37.40
C LYS A 59 -9.51 -14.79 -38.59
N ILE A 60 -8.61 -15.76 -38.44
CA ILE A 60 -7.68 -16.19 -39.51
C ILE A 60 -8.37 -17.14 -40.49
N LEU A 61 -9.27 -18.00 -40.00
CA LEU A 61 -9.90 -19.06 -40.79
C LEU A 61 -11.27 -18.66 -41.37
N LYS A 62 -11.67 -17.37 -41.30
CA LYS A 62 -13.01 -16.86 -41.71
C LYS A 62 -13.43 -17.26 -43.12
N LYS A 63 -12.47 -17.49 -44.02
CA LYS A 63 -12.73 -17.78 -45.43
C LYS A 63 -13.33 -19.19 -45.61
N PHE A 64 -13.02 -20.12 -44.73
CA PHE A 64 -13.31 -21.54 -44.92
C PHE A 64 -14.44 -22.02 -43.99
N LYS A 65 -15.27 -22.93 -44.52
CA LYS A 65 -16.37 -23.62 -43.84
C LYS A 65 -15.89 -24.96 -43.29
N TYR A 66 -15.04 -25.67 -44.04
CA TYR A 66 -14.34 -26.89 -43.64
C TYR A 66 -13.08 -27.06 -44.48
N VAL A 67 -12.08 -27.74 -43.92
CA VAL A 67 -10.79 -28.01 -44.55
C VAL A 67 -10.40 -29.46 -44.31
N TYR A 68 -10.11 -30.19 -45.39
CA TYR A 68 -9.68 -31.58 -45.37
C TYR A 68 -8.26 -31.73 -45.91
N LEU A 69 -7.46 -32.58 -45.28
CA LEU A 69 -6.22 -33.11 -45.84
C LEU A 69 -6.54 -34.40 -46.61
N LEU A 70 -6.13 -34.46 -47.88
CA LEU A 70 -6.34 -35.63 -48.72
C LEU A 70 -5.12 -36.59 -48.67
N LYS A 71 -5.29 -37.82 -49.15
CA LYS A 71 -4.23 -38.86 -49.24
C LYS A 71 -3.03 -38.44 -50.08
N ASP A 72 -3.23 -37.55 -51.06
CA ASP A 72 -2.17 -36.97 -51.89
C ASP A 72 -1.50 -35.74 -51.24
N GLU A 73 -1.71 -35.54 -49.93
CA GLU A 73 -1.27 -34.40 -49.13
C GLU A 73 -1.82 -33.02 -49.57
N THR A 74 -2.83 -32.95 -50.46
CA THR A 74 -3.46 -31.66 -50.81
C THR A 74 -4.51 -31.23 -49.80
N LEU A 75 -4.72 -29.91 -49.65
CA LEU A 75 -5.80 -29.35 -48.84
C LEU A 75 -7.02 -29.06 -49.70
N GLN A 76 -8.14 -29.68 -49.36
CA GLN A 76 -9.44 -29.31 -49.89
C GLN A 76 -10.10 -28.31 -48.93
N CYS A 77 -10.31 -27.10 -49.41
CA CYS A 77 -10.88 -26.02 -48.63
C CYS A 77 -12.21 -25.60 -49.24
N LYS A 78 -13.33 -25.76 -48.51
CA LYS A 78 -14.59 -25.14 -48.93
C LYS A 78 -14.73 -23.77 -48.30
N THR A 79 -14.96 -22.75 -49.10
CA THR A 79 -15.20 -21.39 -48.62
C THR A 79 -16.61 -21.23 -48.05
N LYS A 80 -16.84 -20.19 -47.24
CA LYS A 80 -18.20 -19.86 -46.74
C LYS A 80 -19.20 -19.51 -47.86
N LYS A 81 -18.73 -19.17 -49.06
CA LYS A 81 -19.56 -18.98 -50.27
C LYS A 81 -19.75 -20.29 -51.06
N ASP A 82 -19.55 -21.43 -50.40
CA ASP A 82 -19.61 -22.79 -50.93
C ASP A 82 -18.70 -23.11 -52.13
N LYS A 83 -17.76 -22.23 -52.50
CA LYS A 83 -16.73 -22.52 -53.50
C LYS A 83 -15.67 -23.45 -52.94
N LEU A 84 -15.37 -24.52 -53.66
CA LEU A 84 -14.26 -25.45 -53.41
C LEU A 84 -12.97 -24.90 -54.01
N ALA A 85 -11.88 -25.03 -53.27
CA ALA A 85 -10.54 -24.71 -53.73
C ALA A 85 -9.54 -25.72 -53.16
N TYR A 86 -8.56 -26.08 -53.99
CA TYR A 86 -7.51 -27.02 -53.64
C TYR A 86 -6.19 -26.29 -53.53
N TYR A 87 -5.46 -26.53 -52.45
CA TYR A 87 -4.18 -25.88 -52.16
C TYR A 87 -3.11 -26.94 -51.89
N SER A 88 -1.88 -26.66 -52.32
CA SER A 88 -0.71 -27.39 -51.83
C SER A 88 -0.34 -26.80 -50.46
N PRO A 89 -0.48 -27.55 -49.35
CA PRO A 89 -0.06 -27.06 -48.05
C PRO A 89 1.46 -27.04 -47.94
N LYS A 90 1.97 -26.04 -47.25
CA LYS A 90 3.27 -26.16 -46.58
C LYS A 90 3.05 -26.80 -45.20
N LYS A 91 4.02 -27.62 -44.76
CA LYS A 91 4.03 -28.27 -43.45
C LYS A 91 5.26 -27.86 -42.64
N ILE A 92 5.07 -27.60 -41.35
CA ILE A 92 6.17 -27.46 -40.39
C ILE A 92 5.89 -28.35 -39.18
N GLU A 93 6.89 -29.11 -38.76
CA GLU A 93 6.82 -30.03 -37.63
C GLU A 93 7.67 -29.50 -36.46
N ILE A 94 7.14 -29.61 -35.24
CA ILE A 94 7.81 -29.22 -34.01
C ILE A 94 7.74 -30.39 -33.04
N SER A 95 8.89 -30.83 -32.53
CA SER A 95 8.95 -31.83 -31.46
C SER A 95 8.40 -31.23 -30.16
N SER A 96 7.63 -31.99 -29.39
CA SER A 96 7.14 -31.52 -28.09
C SER A 96 8.27 -31.23 -27.11
N GLN A 97 9.43 -31.88 -27.27
CA GLN A 97 10.64 -31.66 -26.46
C GLN A 97 11.31 -30.32 -26.71
N ASP A 98 11.08 -29.73 -27.89
CA ASP A 98 11.70 -28.46 -28.30
C ASP A 98 10.91 -27.24 -27.80
N LEU A 99 9.71 -27.42 -27.24
CA LEU A 99 8.83 -26.33 -26.82
C LEU A 99 9.20 -25.79 -25.43
N ILE A 100 9.28 -24.46 -25.31
CA ILE A 100 9.45 -23.74 -24.02
C ILE A 100 8.17 -23.82 -23.17
N ILE A 101 7.04 -24.10 -23.82
CA ILE A 101 5.71 -24.18 -23.23
C ILE A 101 5.47 -25.63 -22.75
N ASP A 102 5.22 -25.82 -21.46
CA ASP A 102 4.96 -27.16 -20.91
C ASP A 102 3.70 -27.75 -21.54
N ILE A 103 3.86 -28.84 -22.30
CA ILE A 103 2.79 -29.77 -22.64
C ILE A 103 2.76 -30.83 -21.53
N PHE A 104 1.72 -30.80 -20.70
CA PHE A 104 1.59 -31.77 -19.61
C PHE A 104 1.32 -33.16 -20.19
N MET A 105 2.12 -34.16 -19.80
CA MET A 105 1.90 -35.58 -20.08
C MET A 105 2.27 -36.41 -18.86
N SER A 106 1.38 -37.30 -18.41
CA SER A 106 1.75 -38.40 -17.51
C SER A 106 2.60 -39.44 -18.25
N GLU A 107 3.31 -40.33 -17.53
CA GLU A 107 4.11 -41.40 -18.16
C GLU A 107 3.24 -42.40 -18.93
N GLU A 108 2.01 -42.63 -18.50
CA GLU A 108 1.03 -43.45 -19.24
C GLU A 108 0.53 -42.73 -20.51
N GLU A 109 0.40 -41.41 -20.49
CA GLU A 109 -0.06 -40.60 -21.64
C GLU A 109 1.01 -40.46 -22.74
N LYS A 110 2.31 -40.47 -22.39
CA LYS A 110 3.42 -40.45 -23.37
C LYS A 110 3.36 -41.61 -24.36
N ASN A 111 2.81 -42.75 -23.94
CA ASN A 111 2.75 -43.96 -24.75
C ASN A 111 1.58 -43.94 -25.76
N ASN A 112 0.53 -43.13 -25.53
CA ASN A 112 -0.69 -43.11 -26.34
C ASN A 112 -0.91 -41.84 -27.18
N ALA A 113 -0.06 -40.82 -27.09
CA ALA A 113 -0.31 -39.54 -27.74
C ALA A 113 -0.05 -39.54 -29.27
N GLN A 114 -1.10 -39.24 -30.05
CA GLN A 114 -1.05 -39.01 -31.50
C GLN A 114 -0.40 -37.65 -31.84
N ASP A 115 -0.04 -37.48 -33.12
CA ASP A 115 0.44 -36.20 -33.67
C ASP A 115 -0.67 -35.14 -33.63
N PHE A 116 -0.40 -33.96 -33.07
CA PHE A 116 -1.35 -32.85 -33.09
C PHE A 116 -1.25 -32.08 -34.40
N ARG A 117 -2.25 -32.24 -35.28
CA ARG A 117 -2.30 -31.58 -36.59
C ARG A 117 -3.23 -30.37 -36.52
N LYS A 118 -2.73 -29.18 -36.84
CA LYS A 118 -3.55 -27.95 -36.94
C LYS A 118 -3.34 -27.26 -38.28
N PHE A 119 -4.43 -26.75 -38.83
CA PHE A 119 -4.42 -25.89 -40.01
C PHE A 119 -4.44 -24.42 -39.59
N LEU A 120 -3.43 -23.67 -39.98
CA LEU A 120 -3.25 -22.26 -39.59
C LEU A 120 -3.85 -21.26 -40.61
N GLY A 121 -4.43 -21.74 -41.70
CA GLY A 121 -4.99 -20.86 -42.73
C GLY A 121 -3.92 -20.31 -43.68
N GLN A 122 -4.18 -19.11 -44.21
CA GLN A 122 -3.24 -18.41 -45.09
C GLN A 122 -2.30 -17.53 -44.26
N ILE A 123 -1.05 -17.95 -44.14
CA ILE A 123 -0.02 -17.28 -43.31
C ILE A 123 1.29 -17.21 -44.10
N LYS A 124 2.00 -16.08 -43.98
CA LYS A 124 3.35 -15.93 -44.57
C LYS A 124 4.35 -16.77 -43.77
N GLU A 125 5.21 -17.51 -44.46
CA GLU A 125 6.21 -18.40 -43.86
C GLU A 125 7.09 -17.67 -42.83
N ASN A 126 7.53 -16.44 -43.13
CA ASN A 126 8.35 -15.64 -42.20
C ASN A 126 7.67 -15.38 -40.84
N VAL A 127 6.34 -15.21 -40.79
CA VAL A 127 5.60 -15.01 -39.53
C VAL A 127 5.60 -16.31 -38.72
N LEU A 128 5.40 -17.44 -39.40
CA LEU A 128 5.37 -18.76 -38.77
C LEU A 128 6.76 -19.19 -38.26
N LEU A 129 7.82 -18.99 -39.05
CA LEU A 129 9.19 -19.28 -38.62
C LEU A 129 9.59 -18.47 -37.38
N ARG A 130 9.22 -17.18 -37.31
CA ARG A 130 9.44 -16.37 -36.11
C ARG A 130 8.62 -16.85 -34.93
N PHE A 131 7.35 -17.18 -35.12
CA PHE A 131 6.52 -17.78 -34.07
C PHE A 131 7.16 -19.04 -33.48
N ILE A 132 7.65 -19.93 -34.34
CA ILE A 132 8.33 -21.18 -33.93
C ILE A 132 9.61 -20.88 -33.14
N LYS A 133 10.40 -19.91 -33.61
CA LYS A 133 11.59 -19.42 -32.91
C LYS A 133 11.25 -18.92 -31.50
N TYR A 134 10.08 -18.29 -31.29
CA TYR A 134 9.67 -17.82 -29.97
C TYR A 134 9.19 -18.94 -29.04
N ILE A 135 8.51 -19.96 -29.55
CA ILE A 135 7.97 -21.04 -28.70
C ILE A 135 8.94 -22.21 -28.49
N THR A 136 10.13 -22.19 -29.12
CA THR A 136 11.14 -23.26 -29.03
C THR A 136 12.44 -22.82 -28.37
N VAL A 137 13.20 -23.77 -27.79
CA VAL A 137 14.44 -23.52 -27.02
C VAL A 137 15.59 -22.91 -27.86
N LYS A 138 15.42 -22.77 -29.18
CA LYS A 138 16.49 -22.47 -30.13
C LYS A 138 17.00 -21.03 -30.13
N ASP A 139 16.35 -20.07 -29.48
CA ASP A 139 16.83 -18.68 -29.49
C ASP A 139 16.33 -17.81 -28.33
N THR A 140 17.11 -16.78 -27.99
CA THR A 140 16.70 -15.71 -27.08
C THR A 140 15.73 -14.76 -27.80
N ILE A 141 14.55 -14.54 -27.23
CA ILE A 141 13.56 -13.60 -27.74
C ILE A 141 14.21 -12.20 -27.81
N LEU A 142 14.45 -11.67 -29.00
CA LEU A 142 14.97 -10.31 -29.18
C LEU A 142 13.93 -9.46 -29.93
N HIS A 143 13.44 -8.41 -29.25
CA HIS A 143 12.66 -7.28 -29.78
C HIS A 143 11.41 -7.61 -30.61
N VAL A 144 10.28 -7.83 -29.94
CA VAL A 144 9.00 -8.15 -30.59
C VAL A 144 8.17 -6.87 -30.82
N GLY A 145 7.85 -6.51 -32.06
CA GLY A 145 6.98 -5.35 -32.33
C GLY A 145 5.52 -5.55 -31.88
N ILE A 146 4.70 -4.49 -31.80
CA ILE A 146 3.27 -4.61 -31.43
C ILE A 146 2.50 -5.55 -32.40
N GLU A 147 2.74 -5.44 -33.71
CA GLU A 147 2.10 -6.30 -34.72
C GLU A 147 2.54 -7.76 -34.60
N GLU A 148 3.83 -7.97 -34.31
CA GLU A 148 4.41 -9.29 -34.15
C GLU A 148 3.91 -9.97 -32.87
N LEU A 149 3.81 -9.21 -31.78
CA LEU A 149 3.18 -9.65 -30.55
C LEU A 149 1.75 -10.12 -30.84
N ILE A 150 0.95 -9.33 -31.57
CA ILE A 150 -0.43 -9.70 -31.90
C ILE A 150 -0.51 -10.97 -32.74
N ASN A 151 0.37 -11.11 -33.73
CA ASN A 151 0.42 -12.31 -34.57
C ASN A 151 0.79 -13.55 -33.74
N ILE A 152 1.76 -13.44 -32.83
CA ILE A 152 2.11 -14.52 -31.89
C ILE A 152 0.92 -14.87 -31.01
N LEU A 153 0.24 -13.87 -30.43
CA LEU A 153 -0.93 -14.09 -29.57
C LEU A 153 -2.10 -14.76 -30.33
N LEU A 154 -2.34 -14.39 -31.58
CA LEU A 154 -3.35 -15.01 -32.45
C LEU A 154 -3.00 -16.48 -32.78
N LEU A 155 -1.72 -16.76 -33.01
CA LEU A 155 -1.24 -18.12 -33.24
C LEU A 155 -1.40 -18.95 -31.96
N LEU A 156 -0.96 -18.44 -30.80
CA LEU A 156 -1.17 -19.10 -29.50
C LEU A 156 -2.64 -19.38 -29.21
N GLU A 157 -3.56 -18.47 -29.56
CA GLU A 157 -5.01 -18.69 -29.45
C GLU A 157 -5.47 -19.87 -30.31
N THR A 158 -4.93 -20.01 -31.53
CA THR A 158 -5.24 -21.11 -32.46
C THR A 158 -4.71 -22.46 -31.97
N LEU A 159 -3.65 -22.44 -31.15
CA LEU A 159 -3.08 -23.63 -30.55
C LEU A 159 -3.82 -24.10 -29.30
N GLU A 160 -4.68 -23.27 -28.70
CA GLU A 160 -5.41 -23.63 -27.48
C GLU A 160 -4.47 -24.07 -26.34
N ILE A 161 -3.41 -23.31 -26.03
CA ILE A 161 -2.37 -23.69 -25.04
C ILE A 161 -2.73 -23.29 -23.59
N LYS A 162 -2.77 -24.26 -22.66
CA LYS A 162 -3.03 -24.09 -21.21
C LYS A 162 -2.05 -23.11 -20.54
N MET A 163 -2.51 -22.32 -19.57
CA MET A 163 -1.61 -21.53 -18.70
C MET A 163 -0.97 -22.42 -17.63
N THR A 164 0.31 -22.78 -17.79
CA THR A 164 1.15 -23.33 -16.72
C THR A 164 2.00 -22.22 -16.07
N LYS A 165 2.72 -22.54 -14.98
CA LYS A 165 3.70 -21.61 -14.38
C LYS A 165 4.77 -21.20 -15.40
N ASN A 166 5.24 -22.12 -16.24
CA ASN A 166 6.22 -21.85 -17.29
C ASN A 166 5.62 -21.03 -18.43
N ASN A 167 4.36 -21.27 -18.80
CA ASN A 167 3.67 -20.50 -19.86
C ASN A 167 3.38 -19.06 -19.41
N THR A 168 3.11 -18.87 -18.12
CA THR A 168 3.01 -17.54 -17.52
C THR A 168 4.36 -16.80 -17.57
N LEU A 169 5.48 -17.52 -17.43
CA LEU A 169 6.83 -16.96 -17.51
C LEU A 169 7.15 -16.56 -18.96
N PHE A 170 6.92 -17.46 -19.92
CA PHE A 170 7.09 -17.21 -21.35
C PHE A 170 6.30 -15.98 -21.82
N LEU A 171 5.02 -15.88 -21.47
CA LEU A 171 4.21 -14.72 -21.83
C LEU A 171 4.72 -13.44 -21.19
N LYS A 172 5.13 -13.48 -19.91
CA LYS A 172 5.76 -12.33 -19.25
C LYS A 172 7.04 -11.89 -19.96
N PHE A 173 7.87 -12.83 -20.39
CA PHE A 173 9.07 -12.57 -21.19
C PHE A 173 8.71 -11.98 -22.56
N LEU A 174 7.75 -12.56 -23.27
CA LEU A 174 7.30 -12.07 -24.57
C LEU A 174 6.78 -10.63 -24.47
N PHE A 175 5.88 -10.36 -23.51
CA PHE A 175 5.39 -9.00 -23.25
C PHE A 175 6.51 -8.04 -22.85
N PHE A 176 7.47 -8.48 -22.04
CA PHE A 176 8.63 -7.67 -21.68
C PHE A 176 9.47 -7.31 -22.91
N HIS A 177 9.87 -8.28 -23.72
CA HIS A 177 10.66 -8.04 -24.94
C HIS A 177 9.92 -7.17 -25.96
N SER A 178 8.58 -7.18 -25.93
CA SER A 178 7.79 -6.22 -26.70
C SER A 178 7.89 -4.80 -26.16
N LEU A 179 7.71 -4.60 -24.86
CA LEU A 179 7.83 -3.27 -24.23
C LEU A 179 9.27 -2.70 -24.32
N MET A 180 10.28 -3.58 -24.35
CA MET A 180 11.70 -3.22 -24.55
C MET A 180 12.02 -2.81 -25.99
N ASN A 181 11.11 -3.00 -26.95
CA ASN A 181 11.35 -2.65 -28.34
C ASN A 181 11.27 -1.11 -28.51
N PRO A 182 12.34 -0.42 -28.96
CA PRO A 182 12.33 1.03 -29.19
C PRO A 182 11.25 1.52 -30.16
N ASN A 183 10.83 0.61 -31.04
CA ASN A 183 9.82 0.82 -32.07
C ASN A 183 8.44 0.29 -31.66
N PHE A 184 8.24 -0.07 -30.38
CA PHE A 184 6.93 -0.46 -29.89
C PHE A 184 5.96 0.72 -29.99
N ASP A 185 4.93 0.56 -30.81
CA ASP A 185 3.89 1.56 -30.98
C ASP A 185 2.78 1.34 -29.95
N PHE A 186 2.64 2.28 -29.01
CA PHE A 186 1.60 2.25 -28.00
C PHE A 186 0.25 2.75 -28.53
N LYS A 187 0.19 3.47 -29.66
CA LYS A 187 -1.05 4.06 -30.21
C LYS A 187 -2.23 3.10 -30.31
N PRO A 188 -2.06 1.83 -30.72
CA PRO A 188 -3.17 0.87 -30.76
C PRO A 188 -3.80 0.64 -29.38
N ILE A 189 -3.00 0.68 -28.31
CA ILE A 189 -3.46 0.54 -26.92
C ILE A 189 -4.10 1.84 -26.42
N GLU A 190 -3.62 3.00 -26.86
CA GLU A 190 -4.22 4.31 -26.52
C GLU A 190 -5.63 4.44 -27.12
N ALA A 191 -5.75 4.12 -28.40
CA ALA A 191 -7.01 4.18 -29.16
C ALA A 191 -8.13 3.29 -28.58
N LEU A 192 -7.76 2.26 -27.80
CA LEU A 192 -8.71 1.41 -27.07
C LEU A 192 -9.41 2.12 -25.91
N GLN A 193 -8.66 2.96 -25.19
CA GLN A 193 -9.14 3.57 -23.95
C GLN A 193 -10.07 4.74 -24.21
N GLU A 194 -9.88 5.39 -25.36
CA GLU A 194 -10.75 6.45 -25.87
C GLU A 194 -12.07 5.88 -26.42
N ASN A 195 -12.14 4.57 -26.70
CA ASN A 195 -13.35 3.96 -27.24
C ASN A 195 -14.31 3.50 -26.12
N ASP A 196 -15.44 4.19 -26.01
CA ASP A 196 -16.46 3.92 -24.99
C ASP A 196 -16.99 2.48 -24.98
N LYS A 197 -16.99 1.79 -26.14
CA LYS A 197 -17.42 0.39 -26.26
C LYS A 197 -16.49 -0.59 -25.55
N TYR A 198 -15.21 -0.27 -25.45
CA TYR A 198 -14.18 -1.13 -24.85
C TYR A 198 -13.74 -0.65 -23.46
N LYS A 199 -14.14 0.57 -23.06
CA LYS A 199 -13.89 1.16 -21.75
C LYS A 199 -14.39 0.30 -20.58
N SER A 200 -15.45 -0.47 -20.79
CA SER A 200 -16.02 -1.41 -19.80
C SER A 200 -15.31 -2.78 -19.76
N ILE A 201 -14.68 -3.19 -20.87
CA ILE A 201 -13.96 -4.46 -21.00
C ILE A 201 -12.51 -4.29 -20.53
N TYR A 202 -11.95 -3.09 -20.71
CA TYR A 202 -10.66 -2.69 -20.18
C TYR A 202 -10.80 -2.37 -18.68
N ASN A 203 -10.87 -3.42 -17.87
CA ASN A 203 -10.72 -3.25 -16.43
C ASN A 203 -9.31 -2.71 -16.15
N ALA A 204 -9.22 -1.71 -15.26
CA ALA A 204 -7.96 -1.24 -14.69
C ALA A 204 -7.02 -2.41 -14.31
N SER A 205 -7.58 -3.57 -13.95
CA SER A 205 -6.86 -4.82 -13.65
C SER A 205 -5.88 -5.29 -14.75
N VAL A 206 -6.16 -5.03 -16.04
CA VAL A 206 -5.30 -5.45 -17.16
C VAL A 206 -4.05 -4.57 -17.26
N LEU A 207 -4.21 -3.25 -17.29
CA LEU A 207 -3.06 -2.34 -17.26
C LEU A 207 -2.28 -2.49 -15.97
N GLU A 208 -2.99 -2.68 -14.85
CA GLU A 208 -2.37 -2.97 -13.56
C GLU A 208 -1.53 -4.26 -13.65
N TYR A 209 -2.01 -5.28 -14.35
CA TYR A 209 -1.24 -6.50 -14.63
C TYR A 209 -0.01 -6.22 -15.49
N PHE A 210 -0.14 -5.50 -16.60
CA PHE A 210 1.00 -5.16 -17.47
C PHE A 210 2.05 -4.34 -16.74
N TYR A 211 1.62 -3.37 -15.93
CA TYR A 211 2.52 -2.60 -15.07
C TYR A 211 3.22 -3.48 -14.04
N ARG A 212 2.51 -4.44 -13.43
CA ARG A 212 3.11 -5.43 -12.51
C ARG A 212 4.12 -6.34 -13.18
N VAL A 213 3.96 -6.64 -14.48
CA VAL A 213 4.95 -7.40 -15.24
C VAL A 213 6.14 -6.51 -15.54
N PHE A 214 5.92 -5.34 -16.15
CA PHE A 214 6.95 -4.36 -16.48
C PHE A 214 7.84 -4.02 -15.28
N ARG A 215 7.23 -3.71 -14.12
CA ARG A 215 8.00 -3.35 -12.92
C ARG A 215 8.92 -4.46 -12.43
N LYS A 216 8.51 -5.74 -12.55
CA LYS A 216 9.28 -6.88 -12.02
C LYS A 216 10.60 -7.07 -12.76
N PHE A 217 10.62 -6.74 -14.04
CA PHE A 217 11.83 -6.84 -14.86
C PHE A 217 12.71 -5.59 -14.77
N VAL A 218 12.11 -4.41 -14.60
CA VAL A 218 12.84 -3.14 -14.54
C VAL A 218 13.49 -2.92 -13.18
N TYR A 219 12.75 -3.15 -12.09
CA TYR A 219 13.15 -2.80 -10.73
C TYR A 219 13.70 -3.99 -9.95
N ILE A 220 14.41 -4.90 -10.62
CA ILE A 220 14.96 -6.14 -10.05
C ILE A 220 15.24 -5.93 -8.54
N SER A 221 14.42 -6.61 -7.73
CA SER A 221 14.49 -6.74 -6.25
C SER A 221 14.16 -5.57 -5.29
N ASP A 222 13.72 -4.36 -5.71
CA ASP A 222 13.44 -3.28 -4.71
C ASP A 222 12.10 -2.54 -4.90
N VAL A 223 11.04 -3.05 -4.25
CA VAL A 223 9.68 -2.48 -4.25
C VAL A 223 9.58 -1.11 -3.57
N HIS A 224 10.61 -0.66 -2.85
CA HIS A 224 10.64 0.68 -2.28
C HIS A 224 11.00 1.79 -3.27
N SER A 225 11.37 1.43 -4.51
CA SER A 225 11.75 2.36 -5.58
C SER A 225 10.71 2.45 -6.72
N LEU A 226 9.43 2.25 -6.39
CA LEU A 226 8.35 2.30 -7.37
C LEU A 226 7.84 3.73 -7.58
N PHE A 227 8.04 4.25 -8.79
CA PHE A 227 7.46 5.53 -9.19
C PHE A 227 5.94 5.51 -9.31
N LEU A 228 5.30 4.35 -9.39
CA LEU A 228 3.85 4.22 -9.46
C LEU A 228 3.37 3.07 -8.57
N THR A 229 2.48 3.38 -7.63
CA THR A 229 1.85 2.44 -6.69
C THR A 229 0.36 2.36 -6.99
N LEU A 230 -0.16 1.15 -7.19
CA LEU A 230 -1.57 0.93 -7.51
C LEU A 230 -2.43 0.84 -6.24
N LYS A 231 -3.72 1.18 -6.34
CA LYS A 231 -4.69 1.19 -5.22
C LYS A 231 -4.72 -0.07 -4.35
N ASN A 232 -4.41 -1.24 -4.93
CA ASN A 232 -4.37 -2.55 -4.25
C ASN A 232 -3.01 -2.90 -3.61
N GLU A 233 -2.04 -1.98 -3.69
CA GLU A 233 -0.63 -2.18 -3.31
C GLU A 233 -0.13 -1.11 -2.34
N ALA A 234 -0.91 -0.08 -2.06
CA ALA A 234 -0.54 1.03 -1.17
C ALA A 234 -0.10 0.58 0.24
N LEU A 235 -0.68 -0.50 0.77
CA LEU A 235 -0.26 -1.11 2.04
C LEU A 235 1.17 -1.66 2.03
N ILE A 236 1.67 -2.11 0.87
CA ILE A 236 2.96 -2.80 0.74
C ILE A 236 4.14 -1.83 0.87
N CYS A 237 3.92 -0.58 0.45
CA CYS A 237 4.98 0.42 0.36
C CYS A 237 5.20 1.17 1.69
N GLU A 238 4.36 0.97 2.71
CA GLU A 238 4.45 1.69 3.97
C GLU A 238 5.28 0.95 5.03
N LYS A 239 6.39 1.59 5.44
CA LYS A 239 7.33 1.06 6.42
C LYS A 239 6.73 0.99 7.85
N ASP A 240 5.87 1.93 8.24
CA ASP A 240 5.40 2.04 9.63
C ASP A 240 4.15 1.19 9.89
N SER A 241 4.24 0.11 10.68
CA SER A 241 3.06 -0.55 11.27
C SER A 241 2.51 0.25 12.45
N ILE A 242 3.38 0.97 13.19
CA ILE A 242 3.00 1.78 14.36
C ILE A 242 2.31 3.09 13.92
N LEU A 243 1.02 3.21 14.23
CA LEU A 243 0.21 4.36 13.88
C LEU A 243 -0.08 5.28 15.05
N SER A 244 -0.21 6.58 14.77
CA SER A 244 -1.01 7.48 15.60
C SER A 244 -2.48 7.36 15.19
N TYR A 245 -3.42 7.74 16.08
CA TYR A 245 -4.84 7.71 15.77
C TYR A 245 -5.19 8.52 14.50
N GLU A 246 -4.60 9.71 14.35
CA GLU A 246 -4.77 10.53 13.16
C GLU A 246 -4.30 9.82 11.88
N LYS A 247 -3.15 9.14 11.94
CA LYS A 247 -2.64 8.34 10.81
C LYS A 247 -3.55 7.14 10.52
N TYR A 248 -4.08 6.48 11.55
CA TYR A 248 -5.05 5.38 11.41
C TYR A 248 -6.34 5.83 10.71
N VAL A 249 -6.96 6.93 11.16
CA VAL A 249 -8.16 7.50 10.52
C VAL A 249 -7.86 7.89 9.07
N PHE A 250 -6.69 8.47 8.81
CA PHE A 250 -6.25 8.81 7.46
C PHE A 250 -6.08 7.57 6.56
N ARG A 251 -5.45 6.50 7.06
CA ARG A 251 -5.25 5.23 6.33
C ARG A 251 -6.58 4.62 5.92
N LYS A 252 -7.50 4.46 6.88
CA LYS A 252 -8.82 3.86 6.65
C LYS A 252 -9.63 4.62 5.59
N LYS A 253 -9.46 5.94 5.51
CA LYS A 253 -10.22 6.79 4.57
C LYS A 253 -9.60 6.92 3.17
N ASN A 254 -8.27 7.00 3.05
CA ASN A 254 -7.64 7.56 1.84
C ASN A 254 -6.69 6.63 1.05
N LEU A 255 -5.92 5.76 1.71
CA LEU A 255 -4.78 5.10 1.05
C LEU A 255 -5.18 3.85 0.23
N MET A 256 -6.30 3.21 0.57
CA MET A 256 -6.75 1.97 -0.08
C MET A 256 -7.49 2.16 -1.42
N LYS A 257 -7.62 3.40 -1.91
CA LYS A 257 -8.53 3.72 -3.03
C LYS A 257 -7.87 4.43 -4.20
N SER A 258 -6.57 4.76 -4.12
CA SER A 258 -5.94 5.71 -5.04
C SER A 258 -4.66 5.13 -5.67
N ASN A 259 -4.45 5.40 -6.96
CA ASN A 259 -3.17 5.19 -7.63
C ASN A 259 -2.23 6.37 -7.33
N ILE A 260 -1.01 6.09 -6.87
CA ILE A 260 -0.05 7.08 -6.37
C ILE A 260 1.18 7.06 -7.28
N PHE A 261 1.47 8.18 -7.91
CA PHE A 261 2.74 8.41 -8.59
C PHE A 261 3.71 9.10 -7.64
N ARG A 262 4.92 8.58 -7.51
CA ARG A 262 5.92 9.01 -6.55
C ARG A 262 7.25 9.31 -7.24
N ILE A 263 7.82 10.45 -6.89
CA ILE A 263 9.21 10.80 -7.21
C ILE A 263 9.86 11.22 -5.91
N SER A 264 10.94 10.54 -5.54
CA SER A 264 11.74 10.88 -4.37
C SER A 264 13.23 10.76 -4.63
N SER A 265 14.09 11.35 -3.80
CA SER A 265 15.55 11.33 -4.02
C SER A 265 16.14 9.93 -4.23
N LEU A 266 15.58 8.89 -3.60
CA LEU A 266 15.97 7.48 -3.82
C LEU A 266 15.52 6.93 -5.18
N GLU A 267 14.35 7.37 -5.65
CA GLU A 267 13.80 6.98 -6.94
C GLU A 267 14.45 7.77 -8.08
N ILE A 268 14.79 9.05 -7.89
CA ILE A 268 15.39 9.92 -8.91
C ILE A 268 16.69 9.33 -9.46
N SER A 269 17.62 8.92 -8.61
CA SER A 269 18.92 8.39 -9.07
C SER A 269 18.78 7.08 -9.87
N LYS A 270 17.79 6.25 -9.53
CA LYS A 270 17.44 5.04 -10.28
C LYS A 270 16.69 5.40 -11.56
N LEU A 271 15.68 6.26 -11.48
CA LEU A 271 14.87 6.73 -12.60
C LEU A 271 15.74 7.41 -13.65
N GLU A 272 16.71 8.23 -13.29
CA GLU A 272 17.62 8.89 -14.24
C GLU A 272 18.38 7.87 -15.10
N LYS A 273 18.95 6.84 -14.49
CA LYS A 273 19.64 5.76 -15.23
C LYS A 273 18.72 5.09 -16.23
N ILE A 274 17.46 4.88 -15.87
CA ILE A 274 16.52 4.14 -16.71
C ILE A 274 15.85 5.06 -17.74
N LEU A 275 15.53 6.32 -17.41
CA LEU A 275 14.93 7.31 -18.31
C LEU A 275 15.88 7.76 -19.42
N ASN A 276 17.20 7.61 -19.23
CA ASN A 276 18.17 7.77 -20.32
C ASN A 276 17.95 6.76 -21.48
N MET A 277 17.20 5.68 -21.26
CA MET A 277 16.78 4.77 -22.32
C MET A 277 15.44 5.21 -22.92
N THR A 278 15.45 5.54 -24.21
CA THR A 278 14.28 6.10 -24.93
C THR A 278 13.04 5.19 -24.86
N TRP A 279 13.21 3.87 -25.01
CA TRP A 279 12.10 2.90 -24.93
C TRP A 279 11.47 2.86 -23.52
N TYR A 280 12.29 3.05 -22.48
CA TYR A 280 11.84 3.04 -21.10
C TYR A 280 11.04 4.29 -20.77
N MET A 281 11.56 5.46 -21.17
CA MET A 281 10.86 6.74 -21.01
C MET A 281 9.46 6.67 -21.64
N LYS A 282 9.35 6.15 -22.88
CA LYS A 282 8.05 5.94 -23.55
C LYS A 282 7.12 5.02 -22.75
N SER A 283 7.64 3.89 -22.26
CA SER A 283 6.86 2.93 -21.46
C SER A 283 6.35 3.53 -20.16
N CYS A 284 7.19 4.29 -19.45
CA CYS A 284 6.82 4.96 -18.21
C CYS A 284 5.77 6.05 -18.45
N ILE A 285 5.95 6.88 -19.49
CA ILE A 285 4.96 7.88 -19.88
C ILE A 285 3.60 7.22 -20.16
N PHE A 286 3.60 6.11 -20.91
CA PHE A 286 2.39 5.34 -21.19
C PHE A 286 1.71 4.87 -19.90
N PHE A 287 2.41 4.14 -19.02
CA PHE A 287 1.78 3.61 -17.82
C PHE A 287 1.24 4.70 -16.90
N VAL A 288 1.98 5.80 -16.74
CA VAL A 288 1.53 6.95 -15.96
C VAL A 288 0.23 7.54 -16.50
N LYS A 289 0.19 7.86 -17.80
CA LYS A 289 -0.97 8.53 -18.40
C LYS A 289 -2.22 7.67 -18.31
N TYR A 290 -2.08 6.36 -18.50
CA TYR A 290 -3.23 5.47 -18.70
C TYR A 290 -3.68 4.70 -17.46
N LEU A 291 -2.86 4.58 -16.41
CA LEU A 291 -3.30 3.99 -15.13
C LEU A 291 -4.13 4.96 -14.27
N LYS A 292 -4.45 6.16 -14.76
CA LYS A 292 -5.20 7.22 -14.05
C LYS A 292 -4.62 7.48 -12.66
N ILE A 293 -3.60 8.33 -12.61
CA ILE A 293 -3.01 8.76 -11.34
C ILE A 293 -4.00 9.62 -10.56
N ASP A 294 -4.31 9.19 -9.34
CA ASP A 294 -5.13 9.97 -8.43
C ASP A 294 -4.26 10.95 -7.63
N ILE A 295 -3.09 10.51 -7.17
CA ILE A 295 -2.20 11.25 -6.28
C ILE A 295 -0.80 11.35 -6.89
N PHE A 296 -0.28 12.57 -6.98
CA PHE A 296 1.13 12.81 -7.34
C PHE A 296 1.88 13.26 -6.07
N LEU A 297 2.93 12.52 -5.70
CA LEU A 297 3.83 12.82 -4.59
C LEU A 297 5.25 13.06 -5.10
N CYS A 298 5.77 14.27 -4.96
CA CYS A 298 7.18 14.59 -5.20
C CYS A 298 7.87 14.92 -3.87
N HIS A 299 9.02 14.31 -3.60
CA HIS A 299 9.80 14.49 -2.37
C HIS A 299 11.30 14.60 -2.63
N ILE A 300 11.83 15.82 -2.54
CA ILE A 300 13.26 16.07 -2.71
C ILE A 300 13.85 16.65 -1.43
N ASN A 301 14.94 16.04 -0.98
CA ASN A 301 15.64 16.48 0.22
C ASN A 301 16.68 17.56 -0.11
N GLN A 302 17.67 17.28 -0.97
CA GLN A 302 18.82 18.19 -1.18
C GLN A 302 19.32 18.28 -2.62
N LYS A 303 19.35 17.18 -3.39
CA LYS A 303 19.82 17.21 -4.78
C LYS A 303 18.72 17.71 -5.71
N CYS A 304 19.03 18.73 -6.51
CA CYS A 304 18.17 19.15 -7.60
C CYS A 304 17.99 17.97 -8.59
N PRO A 305 16.76 17.76 -9.10
CA PRO A 305 16.53 16.77 -10.14
C PRO A 305 17.23 17.19 -11.43
N SER A 306 17.74 16.22 -12.20
CA SER A 306 18.25 16.52 -13.54
C SER A 306 17.16 17.03 -14.49
N GLU A 307 17.59 17.66 -15.58
CA GLU A 307 16.69 18.09 -16.66
C GLU A 307 15.89 16.92 -17.26
N CYS A 308 16.48 15.72 -17.33
CA CYS A 308 15.79 14.50 -17.77
C CYS A 308 14.56 14.19 -16.89
N ILE A 309 14.69 14.34 -15.58
CA ILE A 309 13.59 14.12 -14.62
C ILE A 309 12.54 15.23 -14.74
N LEU A 310 12.95 16.49 -14.86
CA LEU A 310 12.03 17.61 -15.04
C LEU A 310 11.23 17.47 -16.35
N ASN A 311 11.90 17.09 -17.44
CA ASN A 311 11.26 16.80 -18.73
C ASN A 311 10.27 15.64 -18.61
N PHE A 312 10.64 14.56 -17.93
CA PHE A 312 9.72 13.46 -17.65
C PHE A 312 8.49 13.94 -16.86
N ILE A 313 8.68 14.71 -15.78
CA ILE A 313 7.58 15.30 -14.98
C ILE A 313 6.65 16.14 -15.85
N ASN A 314 7.18 16.94 -16.76
CA ASN A 314 6.35 17.74 -17.67
C ASN A 314 5.53 16.83 -18.61
N LEU A 315 6.17 15.81 -19.21
CA LEU A 315 5.53 14.89 -20.18
C LEU A 315 4.44 14.00 -19.57
N VAL A 316 4.56 13.69 -18.28
CA VAL A 316 3.62 12.83 -17.55
C VAL A 316 2.48 13.57 -16.87
N LYS A 317 2.39 14.90 -17.04
CA LYS A 317 1.35 15.72 -16.42
C LYS A 317 -0.05 15.18 -16.73
N PRO A 318 -0.84 14.79 -15.71
CA PRO A 318 -2.20 14.34 -15.93
C PRO A 318 -3.14 15.54 -16.12
N ASP A 319 -4.17 15.36 -16.95
CA ASP A 319 -5.20 16.38 -17.21
C ASP A 319 -5.98 16.77 -15.94
N LYS A 320 -6.26 15.77 -15.10
CA LYS A 320 -6.98 15.94 -13.83
C LYS A 320 -6.30 15.09 -12.75
N LEU A 321 -5.99 15.72 -11.63
CA LEU A 321 -5.35 15.10 -10.48
C LEU A 321 -6.20 15.33 -9.23
N SER A 322 -6.51 14.27 -8.49
CA SER A 322 -7.28 14.43 -7.25
C SER A 322 -6.47 15.19 -6.20
N LYS A 323 -5.15 14.96 -6.16
CA LYS A 323 -4.25 15.44 -5.11
C LYS A 323 -2.80 15.56 -5.56
N LEU A 324 -2.22 16.73 -5.37
CA LEU A 324 -0.80 17.01 -5.51
C LEU A 324 -0.14 17.15 -4.13
N ILE A 325 1.00 16.50 -3.92
CA ILE A 325 1.85 16.65 -2.73
C ILE A 325 3.28 16.94 -3.17
N LEU A 326 3.76 18.12 -2.86
CA LEU A 326 5.14 18.57 -3.10
C LEU A 326 5.85 18.68 -1.76
N ILE A 327 7.02 18.07 -1.66
CA ILE A 327 7.93 18.18 -0.53
C ILE A 327 9.27 18.58 -1.13
N ASP A 328 9.66 19.83 -0.91
CA ASP A 328 10.88 20.40 -1.46
C ASP A 328 11.66 21.02 -0.29
N GLU A 329 12.60 20.25 0.24
CA GLU A 329 13.50 20.65 1.30
C GLU A 329 14.81 21.23 0.74
N SER A 330 14.93 21.35 -0.60
CA SER A 330 16.10 21.95 -1.24
C SER A 330 16.12 23.47 -1.04
N TYR A 331 17.34 24.04 -0.97
CA TYR A 331 17.50 25.48 -0.80
C TYR A 331 16.95 26.27 -1.99
N THR A 332 17.11 25.74 -3.20
CA THR A 332 16.70 26.40 -4.47
C THR A 332 15.22 26.22 -4.80
N LYS A 333 14.50 25.30 -4.14
CA LYS A 333 13.06 25.03 -4.36
C LYS A 333 12.70 24.74 -5.82
N SER A 334 13.65 24.18 -6.57
CA SER A 334 13.54 23.98 -8.02
C SER A 334 12.34 23.12 -8.45
N ILE A 335 11.90 22.17 -7.61
CA ILE A 335 10.70 21.39 -7.88
C ILE A 335 9.44 22.21 -7.69
N PHE A 336 9.37 22.99 -6.62
CA PHE A 336 8.23 23.88 -6.42
C PHE A 336 8.05 24.81 -7.63
N GLU A 337 9.12 25.46 -8.08
CA GLU A 337 9.11 26.33 -9.26
C GLU A 337 8.72 25.57 -10.53
N ALA A 338 9.30 24.40 -10.78
CA ALA A 338 8.97 23.59 -11.95
C ALA A 338 7.49 23.20 -11.98
N PHE A 339 6.91 22.78 -10.86
CA PHE A 339 5.49 22.39 -10.81
C PHE A 339 4.53 23.57 -10.98
N VAL A 340 4.91 24.75 -10.49
CA VAL A 340 4.18 26.01 -10.75
C VAL A 340 4.23 26.31 -12.26
N ASN A 341 5.42 26.31 -12.86
CA ASN A 341 5.65 26.64 -14.28
C ASN A 341 4.99 25.64 -15.23
N PHE A 342 5.05 24.35 -14.93
CA PHE A 342 4.37 23.31 -15.69
C PHE A 342 2.84 23.35 -15.50
N GLY A 343 2.32 24.20 -14.62
CA GLY A 343 0.89 24.42 -14.43
C GLY A 343 0.16 23.24 -13.76
N TYR A 344 0.84 22.52 -12.86
CA TYR A 344 0.22 21.41 -12.11
C TYR A 344 -0.83 21.89 -11.09
N LEU A 345 -0.71 23.14 -10.62
CA LEU A 345 -1.69 23.73 -9.70
C LEU A 345 -3.08 23.86 -10.34
N TYR A 346 -3.15 24.05 -11.67
CA TYR A 346 -4.41 24.16 -12.40
C TYR A 346 -5.14 22.83 -12.61
N SER A 347 -4.41 21.72 -12.65
CA SER A 347 -4.98 20.39 -12.95
C SER A 347 -5.49 19.66 -11.71
N THR A 348 -5.44 20.27 -10.51
CA THR A 348 -5.78 19.59 -9.26
C THR A 348 -6.76 20.34 -8.36
N LYS A 349 -7.53 19.56 -7.60
CA LYS A 349 -8.48 20.08 -6.59
C LYS A 349 -7.86 20.19 -5.20
N PHE A 350 -6.75 19.51 -4.95
CA PHE A 350 -6.07 19.51 -3.66
C PHE A 350 -4.57 19.65 -3.89
N VAL A 351 -3.96 20.62 -3.20
CA VAL A 351 -2.51 20.81 -3.22
C VAL A 351 -1.98 20.78 -1.81
N LYS A 352 -0.89 20.06 -1.59
CA LYS A 352 -0.09 20.14 -0.37
C LYS A 352 1.36 20.45 -0.72
N ILE A 353 1.87 21.56 -0.19
CA ILE A 353 3.26 21.99 -0.37
C ILE A 353 3.94 21.94 0.99
N ILE A 354 5.08 21.26 1.06
CA ILE A 354 5.97 21.22 2.22
C ILE A 354 7.30 21.84 1.79
N CYS A 355 7.44 23.14 2.06
CA CYS A 355 8.59 23.95 1.70
C CYS A 355 8.55 25.26 2.50
N ASN A 356 9.70 25.88 2.76
CA ASN A 356 9.75 27.24 3.34
C ASN A 356 9.43 28.28 2.26
N LEU A 357 8.14 28.59 2.09
CA LEU A 357 7.72 29.57 1.09
C LEU A 357 7.89 31.01 1.58
N THR A 358 8.42 31.87 0.72
CA THR A 358 8.42 33.33 0.92
C THR A 358 7.03 33.90 0.66
N LEU A 359 6.78 35.16 1.07
CA LEU A 359 5.52 35.83 0.78
C LEU A 359 5.23 35.93 -0.73
N ILE A 360 6.27 36.15 -1.56
CA ILE A 360 6.16 36.23 -3.02
C ILE A 360 5.71 34.87 -3.57
N GLU A 361 6.34 33.78 -3.13
CA GLU A 361 5.99 32.42 -3.55
C GLU A 361 4.57 32.02 -3.11
N ILE A 362 4.13 32.47 -1.93
CA ILE A 362 2.75 32.28 -1.46
C ILE A 362 1.77 32.99 -2.40
N ARG A 363 2.03 34.24 -2.78
CA ARG A 363 1.18 34.98 -3.73
C ARG A 363 1.11 34.29 -5.08
N LEU A 364 2.23 33.77 -5.59
CA LEU A 364 2.27 32.96 -6.82
C LEU A 364 1.38 31.71 -6.69
N VAL A 365 1.47 30.97 -5.59
CA VAL A 365 0.60 29.81 -5.36
C VAL A 365 -0.87 30.23 -5.39
N LEU A 366 -1.24 31.29 -4.68
CA LEU A 366 -2.62 31.77 -4.58
C LEU A 366 -3.18 32.26 -5.92
N GLN A 367 -2.35 32.87 -6.78
CA GLN A 367 -2.73 33.25 -8.15
C GLN A 367 -3.10 32.03 -9.00
N HIS A 368 -2.41 30.90 -8.81
CA HIS A 368 -2.66 29.66 -9.54
C HIS A 368 -3.69 28.74 -8.86
N CYS A 369 -4.41 29.21 -7.84
CA CYS A 369 -5.36 28.40 -7.04
C CYS A 369 -6.81 28.36 -7.55
N ALA A 370 -7.14 28.93 -8.71
CA ALA A 370 -8.55 29.09 -9.15
C ALA A 370 -9.39 27.78 -9.13
N ASN A 371 -8.79 26.63 -9.43
CA ASN A 371 -9.46 25.32 -9.44
C ASN A 371 -9.31 24.51 -8.13
N ILE A 372 -8.54 25.02 -7.17
CA ILE A 372 -8.17 24.32 -5.94
C ILE A 372 -9.31 24.44 -4.92
N LYS A 373 -9.79 23.31 -4.42
CA LYS A 373 -10.74 23.26 -3.28
C LYS A 373 -10.01 23.22 -1.95
N THR A 374 -8.77 22.75 -1.93
CA THR A 374 -8.01 22.59 -0.69
C THR A 374 -6.52 22.84 -0.89
N LEU A 375 -5.98 23.83 -0.17
CA LEU A 375 -4.57 24.19 -0.17
C LEU A 375 -3.96 23.90 1.20
N HIS A 376 -2.91 23.08 1.24
CA HIS A 376 -2.22 22.69 2.47
C HIS A 376 -0.75 23.12 2.41
N LEU A 377 -0.38 24.14 3.17
CA LEU A 377 0.96 24.68 3.24
C LEU A 377 1.65 24.22 4.52
N LYS A 378 2.88 23.74 4.41
CA LYS A 378 3.74 23.39 5.55
C LYS A 378 5.14 23.93 5.33
N GLY A 379 5.75 24.44 6.38
CA GLY A 379 7.13 24.90 6.37
C GLY A 379 7.79 24.66 7.72
N TYR A 380 9.09 24.91 7.77
CA TYR A 380 9.84 25.03 9.00
C TYR A 380 9.46 26.30 9.74
N GLN A 381 9.63 27.47 9.13
CA GLN A 381 9.33 28.78 9.74
C GLN A 381 8.09 29.43 9.12
N GLY A 382 7.25 30.02 9.95
CA GLY A 382 6.12 30.85 9.52
C GLY A 382 6.13 32.20 10.23
N ASN A 383 5.55 33.21 9.57
CA ASN A 383 5.43 34.56 10.11
C ASN A 383 4.00 35.11 9.90
N TYR A 384 3.71 36.24 10.54
CA TYR A 384 2.39 36.87 10.47
C TYR A 384 2.01 37.35 9.08
N ASP A 385 2.96 37.78 8.26
CA ASP A 385 2.64 38.34 6.94
C ASP A 385 2.08 37.27 6.01
N ILE A 386 2.65 36.05 6.06
CA ILE A 386 2.10 34.89 5.35
C ILE A 386 0.72 34.52 5.92
N LEU A 387 0.55 34.47 7.24
CA LEU A 387 -0.75 34.15 7.84
C LEU A 387 -1.82 35.17 7.47
N PHE A 388 -1.47 36.46 7.45
CA PHE A 388 -2.36 37.57 7.12
C PHE A 388 -2.74 37.56 5.64
N GLU A 389 -1.80 37.29 4.73
CA GLU A 389 -2.08 37.13 3.29
C GLU A 389 -3.06 35.96 3.05
N LEU A 390 -2.83 34.82 3.70
CA LEU A 390 -3.74 33.66 3.64
C LEU A 390 -5.11 33.96 4.26
N TYR A 391 -5.15 34.77 5.32
CA TYR A 391 -6.39 35.24 5.94
C TYR A 391 -7.20 36.12 4.99
N CYS A 392 -6.58 37.12 4.37
CA CYS A 392 -7.23 38.00 3.40
C CYS A 392 -7.78 37.20 2.22
N TYR A 393 -6.97 36.29 1.67
CA TYR A 393 -7.38 35.44 0.56
C TYR A 393 -8.54 34.51 0.94
N ALA A 394 -8.54 33.96 2.16
CA ALA A 394 -9.61 33.10 2.65
C ALA A 394 -10.95 33.85 2.81
N LEU A 395 -10.93 35.13 3.18
CA LEU A 395 -12.12 35.97 3.28
C LEU A 395 -12.77 36.23 1.91
N THR A 396 -11.96 36.41 0.86
CA THR A 396 -12.47 36.67 -0.49
C THR A 396 -12.82 35.39 -1.25
N ASN A 397 -12.25 34.23 -0.87
CA ASN A 397 -12.41 32.95 -1.57
C ASN A 397 -12.99 31.85 -0.67
N ASN A 398 -14.28 31.99 -0.33
CA ASN A 398 -14.98 31.09 0.60
C ASN A 398 -15.06 29.61 0.14
N ASN A 399 -14.89 29.36 -1.15
CA ASN A 399 -14.90 28.02 -1.77
C ASN A 399 -13.59 27.24 -1.59
N ILE A 400 -12.50 27.88 -1.16
CA ILE A 400 -11.18 27.25 -0.97
C ILE A 400 -10.91 27.03 0.51
N PHE A 401 -10.60 25.79 0.89
CA PHE A 401 -10.13 25.47 2.23
C PHE A 401 -8.60 25.56 2.32
N ILE A 402 -8.08 26.48 3.12
CA ILE A 402 -6.66 26.69 3.34
C ILE A 402 -6.25 26.08 4.69
N LYS A 403 -5.16 25.32 4.68
CA LYS A 403 -4.51 24.80 5.88
C LYS A 403 -3.05 25.23 5.90
N TYR A 404 -2.67 26.00 6.91
CA TYR A 404 -1.30 26.43 7.12
C TYR A 404 -0.73 25.74 8.35
N LYS A 405 0.42 25.06 8.21
CA LYS A 405 1.08 24.31 9.28
C LYS A 405 2.60 24.53 9.30
N PRO A 406 3.09 25.68 9.79
CA PRO A 406 4.51 25.87 10.07
C PRO A 406 4.95 25.04 11.30
N SER A 407 6.23 24.72 11.36
CA SER A 407 6.83 24.01 12.50
C SER A 407 7.15 24.98 13.63
N PHE A 408 7.68 26.15 13.30
CA PHE A 408 7.98 27.28 14.17
C PHE A 408 7.17 28.48 13.68
N PHE A 409 6.57 29.21 14.62
CA PHE A 409 5.84 30.43 14.30
C PHE A 409 6.19 31.51 15.31
N GLU A 410 6.51 32.67 14.79
CA GLU A 410 6.97 33.83 15.55
C GLU A 410 5.81 34.79 15.79
N ILE A 411 5.46 35.01 17.07
CA ILE A 411 4.33 35.85 17.47
C ILE A 411 4.69 37.33 17.58
N GLN A 412 3.97 38.17 16.82
CA GLN A 412 4.07 39.64 16.88
C GLN A 412 2.78 40.24 17.47
N CYS A 413 2.85 40.77 18.70
CA CYS A 413 1.69 41.23 19.48
C CYS A 413 0.81 42.26 18.74
N ILE A 414 1.42 43.23 18.04
CA ILE A 414 0.69 44.29 17.31
C ILE A 414 -0.14 43.71 16.15
N LYS A 415 0.32 42.61 15.54
CA LYS A 415 -0.38 41.99 14.41
C LYS A 415 -1.50 41.04 14.84
N GLU A 416 -1.52 40.60 16.11
CA GLU A 416 -2.58 39.73 16.63
C GLU A 416 -3.94 40.41 16.71
N GLU A 417 -3.96 41.71 17.02
CA GLU A 417 -5.22 42.47 17.09
C GLU A 417 -5.94 42.52 15.74
N LYS A 418 -5.20 42.38 14.63
CA LYS A 418 -5.76 42.41 13.27
C LYS A 418 -6.45 41.09 12.87
N ILE A 419 -6.18 40.00 13.58
CA ILE A 419 -6.77 38.69 13.30
C ILE A 419 -7.63 38.32 14.50
N GLU A 420 -8.89 38.76 14.57
CA GLU A 420 -9.74 38.39 15.71
C GLU A 420 -10.15 36.91 15.68
N LYS A 421 -10.53 36.40 14.50
CA LYS A 421 -11.01 35.04 14.31
C LYS A 421 -10.69 34.56 12.90
N LEU A 422 -10.07 33.38 12.79
CA LEU A 422 -9.85 32.77 11.49
C LEU A 422 -11.19 32.39 10.83
N PRO A 423 -11.35 32.68 9.53
CA PRO A 423 -12.54 32.28 8.79
C PRO A 423 -12.65 30.74 8.76
N PRO A 424 -13.86 30.17 8.61
CA PRO A 424 -14.08 28.73 8.74
C PRO A 424 -13.32 27.89 7.72
N ASN A 425 -12.96 28.48 6.58
CA ASN A 425 -12.18 27.89 5.51
C ASN A 425 -10.66 28.05 5.69
N LEU A 426 -10.17 28.67 6.77
CA LEU A 426 -8.74 28.75 7.11
C LEU A 426 -8.43 27.99 8.40
N ALA A 427 -7.45 27.08 8.34
CA ALA A 427 -7.03 26.24 9.44
C ALA A 427 -5.53 26.37 9.72
N PHE A 428 -5.19 26.95 10.86
CA PHE A 428 -3.80 27.21 11.25
C PHE A 428 -3.32 26.23 12.33
N TYR A 429 -2.14 25.64 12.16
CA TYR A 429 -1.57 24.63 13.05
C TYR A 429 -0.11 24.95 13.35
N VAL A 430 0.29 25.07 14.61
CA VAL A 430 1.70 25.30 14.97
C VAL A 430 2.23 24.16 15.81
N LYS A 431 3.49 23.75 15.60
CA LYS A 431 4.14 22.69 16.39
C LYS A 431 4.91 23.27 17.58
N ASN A 432 5.74 24.29 17.34
CA ASN A 432 6.54 25.00 18.32
C ASN A 432 6.29 26.51 18.19
N LEU A 433 6.02 27.19 19.30
CA LEU A 433 5.85 28.65 19.34
C LEU A 433 7.13 29.28 19.88
N GLN A 434 7.65 30.29 19.20
CA GLN A 434 8.74 31.13 19.68
C GLN A 434 8.24 32.57 19.78
N TYR A 435 8.56 33.22 20.90
CA TYR A 435 8.26 34.62 21.12
C TYR A 435 9.54 35.42 20.90
N GLU A 436 9.50 36.43 20.03
CA GLU A 436 10.59 37.43 19.95
C GLU A 436 10.72 38.18 21.27
N ASN A 437 9.63 38.28 22.04
CA ASN A 437 9.61 38.92 23.36
C ASN A 437 8.80 38.08 24.36
N ALA A 438 9.49 37.34 25.22
CA ALA A 438 8.90 36.65 26.34
C ALA A 438 8.44 37.67 27.41
N SER A 439 7.23 38.24 27.27
CA SER A 439 6.60 38.98 28.37
C SER A 439 5.07 39.12 28.33
N CYS A 440 4.40 38.93 27.19
CA CYS A 440 2.94 39.15 27.12
C CYS A 440 2.12 37.85 27.18
N GLU A 441 1.86 37.36 28.38
CA GLU A 441 1.05 36.16 28.64
C GLU A 441 -0.41 36.30 28.14
N SER A 442 -0.94 37.52 28.08
CA SER A 442 -2.25 37.80 27.49
C SER A 442 -2.26 37.59 25.98
N CYS A 443 -1.24 38.04 25.25
CA CYS A 443 -1.10 37.80 23.81
C CYS A 443 -0.98 36.31 23.49
N TYR A 444 -0.24 35.53 24.31
CA TYR A 444 -0.22 34.07 24.17
C TYR A 444 -1.63 33.48 24.25
N LEU A 445 -2.38 33.82 25.30
CA LEU A 445 -3.72 33.30 25.52
C LEU A 445 -4.70 33.73 24.43
N ILE A 446 -4.54 34.93 23.88
CA ILE A 446 -5.32 35.43 22.74
C ILE A 446 -5.00 34.61 21.47
N SER A 447 -3.72 34.39 21.19
CA SER A 447 -3.25 33.66 20.02
C SER A 447 -3.82 32.23 19.95
N LEU A 448 -4.18 31.65 21.11
CA LEU A 448 -4.80 30.33 21.20
C LEU A 448 -6.06 30.18 20.34
N GLY A 449 -6.77 31.29 20.09
CA GLY A 449 -7.96 31.34 19.24
C GLY A 449 -7.69 30.98 17.78
N HIS A 450 -6.47 31.17 17.28
CA HIS A 450 -6.11 30.92 15.89
C HIS A 450 -5.80 29.44 15.62
N TYR A 451 -5.36 28.68 16.63
CA TYR A 451 -4.84 27.34 16.38
C TYR A 451 -5.94 26.27 16.29
N ARG A 452 -5.75 25.34 15.36
CA ARG A 452 -6.45 24.05 15.31
C ARG A 452 -5.85 23.02 16.27
N THR A 453 -4.57 23.16 16.60
CA THR A 453 -3.85 22.31 17.56
C THR A 453 -2.97 23.18 18.43
N CYS A 454 -3.07 23.03 19.76
CA CYS A 454 -2.33 23.86 20.71
C CYS A 454 -1.67 23.01 21.81
N THR A 455 -0.52 23.46 22.28
CA THR A 455 0.15 23.00 23.51
C THR A 455 -0.06 24.05 24.61
N MET A 456 -0.67 23.65 25.72
CA MET A 456 -0.90 24.50 26.90
C MET A 456 -0.05 24.00 28.06
N GLU A 457 0.86 24.85 28.52
CA GLU A 457 1.53 24.70 29.81
C GLU A 457 0.59 25.15 30.93
N TYR A 458 0.32 24.27 31.89
CA TYR A 458 -0.44 24.60 33.08
C TYR A 458 0.49 25.16 34.17
N ARG A 459 0.29 26.43 34.52
CA ARG A 459 1.02 27.12 35.57
C ARG A 459 0.13 27.26 36.80
N ARG A 460 0.52 26.63 37.91
CA ARG A 460 -0.28 26.64 39.15
C ARG A 460 -0.52 28.05 39.70
N ASN A 461 0.44 28.96 39.51
CA ASN A 461 0.41 30.32 40.05
C ASN A 461 -0.30 31.32 39.12
N PHE A 462 -0.75 30.89 37.94
CA PHE A 462 -1.39 31.79 36.98
C PHE A 462 -2.89 31.97 37.26
N ASP A 463 -3.41 33.18 37.05
CA ASP A 463 -4.83 33.47 37.29
C ASP A 463 -5.73 32.65 36.34
N ILE A 464 -6.63 31.87 36.94
CA ILE A 464 -7.67 31.09 36.26
C ILE A 464 -8.53 31.97 35.34
N LYS A 465 -8.69 33.27 35.63
CA LYS A 465 -9.41 34.21 34.74
C LYS A 465 -8.69 34.40 33.39
N GLY A 466 -7.36 34.35 33.35
CA GLY A 466 -6.61 34.42 32.09
C GLY A 466 -6.93 33.22 31.18
N TYR A 467 -6.90 32.00 31.73
CA TYR A 467 -7.31 30.80 30.98
C TYR A 467 -8.75 30.89 30.47
N LYS A 468 -9.68 31.43 31.28
CA LYS A 468 -11.08 31.64 30.84
C LYS A 468 -11.17 32.52 29.60
N LEU A 469 -10.39 33.60 29.53
CA LEU A 469 -10.40 34.53 28.40
C LEU A 469 -9.83 33.87 27.14
N GLY A 470 -8.66 33.24 27.24
CA GLY A 470 -8.03 32.56 26.09
C GLY A 470 -8.91 31.46 25.52
N PHE A 471 -9.47 30.59 26.38
CA PHE A 471 -10.33 29.50 25.94
C PHE A 471 -11.66 29.92 25.33
N LYS A 472 -12.20 31.09 25.70
CA LYS A 472 -13.38 31.66 25.02
C LYS A 472 -13.09 31.98 23.55
N ARG A 473 -11.84 32.29 23.19
CA ARG A 473 -11.42 32.60 21.81
C ARG A 473 -11.11 31.34 20.99
N CYS A 474 -10.93 30.17 21.62
CA CYS A 474 -10.64 28.88 20.97
C CYS A 474 -11.81 28.25 20.19
N LEU A 475 -12.40 28.98 19.24
CA LEU A 475 -13.57 28.55 18.46
C LEU A 475 -13.24 27.49 17.39
N ASN A 476 -11.98 27.43 16.95
CA ASN A 476 -11.53 26.55 15.87
C ASN A 476 -10.60 25.41 16.33
N LEU A 477 -10.29 25.35 17.63
CA LEU A 477 -9.38 24.36 18.21
C LEU A 477 -9.99 22.96 18.16
N LYS A 478 -9.24 22.01 17.59
CA LYS A 478 -9.62 20.59 17.51
C LYS A 478 -8.83 19.71 18.48
N ASN A 479 -7.57 20.04 18.70
CA ASN A 479 -6.66 19.23 19.50
C ASN A 479 -5.99 20.11 20.57
N ILE A 480 -5.93 19.63 21.80
CA ILE A 480 -5.18 20.30 22.88
C ILE A 480 -4.25 19.31 23.59
N LEU A 481 -3.01 19.72 23.81
CA LEU A 481 -2.08 19.08 24.74
C LEU A 481 -2.02 19.92 26.01
N VAL A 482 -2.30 19.31 27.17
CA VAL A 482 -2.15 19.92 28.48
C VAL A 482 -0.98 19.25 29.20
N PHE A 483 0.00 20.04 29.61
CA PHE A 483 1.21 19.57 30.28
C PHE A 483 1.68 20.55 31.37
N GLY A 484 2.59 20.11 32.24
CA GLY A 484 3.14 20.92 33.33
C GLY A 484 4.52 21.47 32.97
N SER A 485 5.04 22.37 33.79
CA SER A 485 6.36 22.96 33.53
C SER A 485 7.47 21.90 33.45
N PRO A 486 8.43 22.01 32.51
CA PRO A 486 9.56 21.08 32.41
C PRO A 486 10.28 20.93 33.76
N GLY A 487 10.64 19.70 34.12
CA GLY A 487 11.28 19.40 35.41
C GLY A 487 10.34 19.37 36.62
N SER A 488 9.10 19.86 36.50
CA SER A 488 8.09 19.67 37.54
C SER A 488 7.56 18.24 37.52
N GLY A 489 7.32 17.66 38.71
CA GLY A 489 6.65 16.36 38.85
C GLY A 489 5.20 16.41 38.36
N ARG A 490 4.45 15.32 38.57
CA ARG A 490 3.03 15.27 38.19
C ARG A 490 2.22 16.34 38.93
N PHE A 491 1.25 16.95 38.25
CA PHE A 491 0.44 18.03 38.84
C PHE A 491 -1.07 17.78 38.76
N GLY A 492 -1.81 18.31 39.73
CA GLY A 492 -3.26 18.32 39.71
C GLY A 492 -3.80 19.49 38.87
N LEU A 493 -4.72 19.20 37.96
CA LEU A 493 -5.37 20.21 37.14
C LEU A 493 -6.57 20.82 37.90
N ASN A 494 -6.72 22.14 37.88
CA ASN A 494 -7.89 22.78 38.51
C ASN A 494 -9.18 22.42 37.77
N LYS A 495 -10.22 21.94 38.48
CA LYS A 495 -11.52 21.59 37.88
C LYS A 495 -12.17 22.70 37.04
N LYS A 496 -11.89 23.98 37.34
CA LYS A 496 -12.40 25.12 36.55
C LYS A 496 -11.84 25.11 35.11
N ILE A 497 -10.61 24.62 34.91
CA ILE A 497 -9.98 24.54 33.60
C ILE A 497 -10.69 23.52 32.72
N LEU A 498 -11.01 22.33 33.24
CA LEU A 498 -11.81 21.34 32.53
C LEU A 498 -13.16 21.91 32.07
N LYS A 499 -13.81 22.72 32.91
CA LYS A 499 -15.07 23.42 32.53
C LYS A 499 -14.88 24.37 31.37
N TYR A 500 -13.73 25.02 31.25
CA TYR A 500 -13.44 25.93 30.13
C TYR A 500 -13.05 25.17 28.86
N ILE A 501 -12.25 24.11 28.98
CA ILE A 501 -11.93 23.20 27.89
C ILE A 501 -13.22 22.63 27.28
N ASN A 502 -14.19 22.23 28.11
CA ASN A 502 -15.48 21.72 27.66
C ASN A 502 -16.31 22.73 26.83
N LYS A 503 -16.03 24.04 26.94
CA LYS A 503 -16.74 25.08 26.19
C LYS A 503 -16.18 25.29 24.77
N MET A 504 -15.08 24.64 24.42
CA MET A 504 -14.50 24.73 23.08
C MET A 504 -15.36 23.94 22.07
N PRO A 505 -15.96 24.60 21.06
CA PRO A 505 -17.02 23.99 20.26
C PRO A 505 -16.53 22.89 19.31
N LYS A 506 -15.29 22.97 18.81
CA LYS A 506 -14.73 22.03 17.80
C LYS A 506 -13.72 21.03 18.37
N LEU A 507 -13.50 21.02 19.68
CA LEU A 507 -12.51 20.15 20.32
C LEU A 507 -12.93 18.68 20.18
N SER A 508 -12.06 17.85 19.63
CA SER A 508 -12.29 16.41 19.49
C SER A 508 -11.15 15.55 20.07
N SER A 509 -9.95 16.11 20.21
CA SER A 509 -8.78 15.40 20.71
C SER A 509 -8.19 16.09 21.94
N ILE A 510 -7.89 15.30 22.98
CA ILE A 510 -7.20 15.79 24.18
C ILE A 510 -6.00 14.90 24.48
N CYS A 511 -4.86 15.52 24.81
CA CYS A 511 -3.71 14.85 25.38
C CYS A 511 -3.40 15.44 26.76
N PHE A 512 -3.34 14.58 27.77
CA PHE A 512 -2.87 14.92 29.11
C PHE A 512 -1.47 14.35 29.29
N LYS A 513 -0.51 15.20 29.68
CA LYS A 513 0.88 14.80 29.94
C LYS A 513 1.31 15.24 31.34
N GLN A 514 1.91 14.34 32.12
CA GLN A 514 2.45 14.62 33.47
C GLN A 514 1.39 15.12 34.46
N ILE A 515 0.17 14.57 34.41
CA ILE A 515 -0.96 15.00 35.25
C ILE A 515 -1.32 13.92 36.28
N LEU A 516 -1.72 14.35 37.47
CA LEU A 516 -2.46 13.55 38.44
C LEU A 516 -3.90 13.42 37.93
N PHE A 517 -4.24 12.24 37.41
CA PHE A 517 -5.54 11.96 36.83
C PHE A 517 -6.55 11.60 37.93
N THR A 518 -7.44 12.54 38.23
CA THR A 518 -8.43 12.44 39.31
C THR A 518 -9.82 12.12 38.77
N GLU A 519 -10.79 12.01 39.67
CA GLU A 519 -12.21 11.89 39.34
C GLU A 519 -12.72 13.06 38.48
N ASN A 520 -12.12 14.26 38.59
CA ASN A 520 -12.54 15.41 37.78
C ASN A 520 -12.30 15.19 36.29
N GLU A 521 -11.09 14.71 35.92
CA GLU A 521 -10.72 14.42 34.55
C GLU A 521 -11.56 13.27 33.99
N LEU A 522 -11.78 12.22 34.79
CA LEU A 522 -12.63 11.10 34.41
C LEU A 522 -14.07 11.56 34.15
N ASN A 523 -14.70 12.27 35.09
CA ASN A 523 -16.07 12.75 34.94
C ASN A 523 -16.24 13.69 33.74
N PHE A 524 -15.22 14.53 33.46
CA PHE A 524 -15.19 15.36 32.27
C PHE A 524 -15.21 14.52 30.99
N LEU A 525 -14.39 13.47 30.90
CA LEU A 525 -14.33 12.57 29.74
C LEU A 525 -15.62 11.75 29.60
N LEU A 526 -16.13 11.16 30.68
CA LEU A 526 -17.34 10.34 30.65
C LEU A 526 -18.56 11.13 30.14
N LYS A 527 -18.66 12.41 30.49
CA LYS A 527 -19.76 13.29 30.08
C LYS A 527 -19.57 13.93 28.70
N SER A 528 -18.41 13.80 28.07
CA SER A 528 -18.15 14.47 26.79
C SER A 528 -18.73 13.70 25.61
N ASP A 529 -19.49 14.39 24.77
CA ASP A 529 -20.09 13.89 23.53
C ASP A 529 -19.25 14.19 22.27
N ARG A 530 -18.14 14.91 22.41
CA ARG A 530 -17.33 15.44 21.28
C ARG A 530 -15.93 14.87 21.18
N ILE A 531 -15.37 14.44 22.30
CA ILE A 531 -13.99 13.94 22.34
C ILE A 531 -13.95 12.54 21.72
N ASP A 532 -13.33 12.44 20.54
CA ASP A 532 -13.14 11.21 19.78
C ASP A 532 -11.78 10.56 20.04
N PHE A 533 -10.79 11.32 20.53
CA PHE A 533 -9.45 10.83 20.83
C PHE A 533 -8.90 11.34 22.18
N LEU A 534 -8.37 10.40 22.97
CA LEU A 534 -7.71 10.66 24.25
C LEU A 534 -6.30 10.07 24.24
N LYS A 535 -5.32 10.90 24.59
CA LYS A 535 -3.96 10.45 24.92
C LYS A 535 -3.63 10.78 26.38
N LEU A 536 -3.15 9.79 27.11
CA LEU A 536 -2.66 9.89 28.48
C LEU A 536 -1.18 9.53 28.49
N ASP A 537 -0.32 10.43 28.96
CA ASP A 537 1.13 10.27 28.89
C ASP A 537 1.81 10.63 30.22
N ASN A 538 2.53 9.70 30.83
CA ASN A 538 3.12 9.88 32.16
C ASN A 538 2.12 10.37 33.22
N ILE A 539 0.95 9.75 33.26
CA ILE A 539 -0.10 10.06 34.24
C ILE A 539 -0.05 9.12 35.45
N GLU A 540 -0.59 9.60 36.56
CA GLU A 540 -0.82 8.82 37.77
C GLU A 540 -2.30 8.89 38.14
N PHE A 541 -2.95 7.74 38.30
CA PHE A 541 -4.37 7.68 38.62
C PHE A 541 -4.57 7.79 40.13
N GLN A 542 -5.33 8.79 40.59
CA GLN A 542 -5.67 8.97 42.01
C GLN A 542 -7.07 8.44 42.39
N ASN A 543 -7.68 7.61 41.54
CA ASN A 543 -9.03 7.10 41.76
C ASN A 543 -9.06 5.88 42.71
N LYS A 544 -10.04 5.86 43.63
CA LYS A 544 -10.18 4.79 44.62
C LYS A 544 -10.65 3.44 44.03
N LYS A 545 -11.62 3.43 43.08
CA LYS A 545 -12.07 2.26 42.27
C LYS A 545 -12.87 2.71 41.04
N PHE A 546 -12.52 2.27 39.82
CA PHE A 546 -13.26 2.55 38.59
C PHE A 546 -14.55 1.74 38.45
N SER A 547 -14.66 0.60 39.13
CA SER A 547 -15.87 -0.23 39.14
C SER A 547 -17.12 0.44 39.73
N LYS A 548 -16.96 1.58 40.42
CA LYS A 548 -18.07 2.35 40.99
C LYS A 548 -18.76 3.27 39.98
N TYR A 549 -18.20 3.46 38.79
CA TYR A 549 -18.76 4.36 37.78
C TYR A 549 -19.77 3.62 36.90
N ASN A 550 -21.01 4.11 36.88
CA ASN A 550 -22.08 3.56 36.04
C ASN A 550 -22.25 4.31 34.71
N THR A 551 -21.60 5.48 34.56
CA THR A 551 -21.67 6.29 33.34
C THR A 551 -20.60 5.85 32.38
N CYS A 552 -20.99 5.51 31.16
CA CYS A 552 -20.07 5.17 30.08
C CYS A 552 -20.02 6.27 29.02
N ASN A 553 -18.89 6.38 28.35
CA ASN A 553 -18.69 7.26 27.21
C ASN A 553 -18.87 6.49 25.89
N SER A 554 -19.68 7.03 24.97
CA SER A 554 -19.89 6.47 23.63
C SER A 554 -19.24 7.30 22.51
N SER A 555 -18.54 8.38 22.83
CA SER A 555 -17.95 9.28 21.82
C SER A 555 -16.50 8.95 21.51
N LEU A 556 -15.77 8.44 22.50
CA LEU A 556 -14.36 8.12 22.39
C LEU A 556 -14.14 6.93 21.47
N ARG A 557 -13.33 7.13 20.43
CA ARG A 557 -13.01 6.12 19.42
C ARG A 557 -11.55 5.69 19.43
N GLY A 558 -10.66 6.56 19.89
CA GLY A 558 -9.24 6.27 20.02
C GLY A 558 -8.72 6.55 21.42
N LEU A 559 -7.95 5.62 21.97
CA LEU A 559 -7.32 5.74 23.27
C LEU A 559 -5.83 5.38 23.17
N THR A 560 -4.97 6.26 23.68
CA THR A 560 -3.54 5.99 23.83
C THR A 560 -3.11 6.24 25.26
N ILE A 561 -2.51 5.23 25.89
CA ILE A 561 -1.98 5.29 27.25
C ILE A 561 -0.49 4.98 27.17
N SER A 562 0.36 5.91 27.56
CA SER A 562 1.82 5.76 27.60
C SER A 562 2.40 6.10 28.95
N HIS A 563 3.36 5.29 29.41
CA HIS A 563 4.15 5.52 30.62
C HIS A 563 3.33 5.78 31.89
N THR A 564 2.31 4.97 32.18
CA THR A 564 1.52 5.11 33.41
C THR A 564 2.03 4.23 34.54
N THR A 565 1.94 4.70 35.78
CA THR A 565 2.30 3.91 36.99
C THR A 565 1.21 2.96 37.45
N LYS A 566 0.00 3.02 36.88
CA LYS A 566 -1.10 2.11 37.24
C LYS A 566 -0.79 0.70 36.77
N THR A 567 -0.82 -0.23 37.72
CA THR A 567 -0.72 -1.67 37.49
C THR A 567 -1.87 -2.13 36.60
N PHE A 568 -1.58 -3.04 35.66
CA PHE A 568 -2.58 -3.73 34.87
C PHE A 568 -3.31 -4.75 35.74
N ASP A 569 -4.41 -4.30 36.36
CA ASP A 569 -5.26 -5.01 37.30
C ASP A 569 -6.74 -5.01 36.83
N LEU A 570 -7.63 -5.66 37.58
CA LEU A 570 -9.08 -5.65 37.28
C LEU A 570 -9.67 -4.23 37.24
N ASP A 571 -9.19 -3.34 38.11
CA ASP A 571 -9.66 -1.96 38.21
C ASP A 571 -9.29 -1.15 36.96
N PHE A 572 -8.13 -1.41 36.37
CA PHE A 572 -7.73 -0.84 35.09
C PHE A 572 -8.56 -1.37 33.92
N LEU A 573 -8.96 -2.66 33.94
CA LEU A 573 -9.92 -3.18 32.95
C LEU A 573 -11.30 -2.52 33.09
N TYR A 574 -11.76 -2.24 34.31
CA TYR A 574 -12.96 -1.44 34.54
C TYR A 574 -12.82 -0.02 33.99
N PHE A 575 -11.66 0.62 34.12
CA PHE A 575 -11.44 1.92 33.49
C PHE A 575 -11.60 1.86 31.97
N LEU A 576 -11.05 0.83 31.31
CA LEU A 576 -11.17 0.67 29.86
C LEU A 576 -12.63 0.40 29.43
N SER A 577 -13.40 -0.35 30.22
CA SER A 577 -14.79 -0.69 29.89
C SER A 577 -15.76 0.51 29.96
N LEU A 578 -15.33 1.62 30.57
CA LEU A 578 -16.12 2.85 30.56
C LEU A 578 -16.27 3.48 29.16
N PHE A 579 -15.51 3.03 28.15
CA PHE A 579 -15.49 3.60 26.81
C PHE A 579 -16.02 2.63 25.75
N ARG A 580 -17.27 2.80 25.33
CA ARG A 580 -18.04 1.79 24.57
C ARG A 580 -17.82 1.75 23.05
N ASN A 581 -17.08 2.70 22.47
CA ASN A 581 -16.91 2.82 21.01
C ASN A 581 -15.44 2.89 20.56
N ILE A 582 -14.51 2.41 21.40
CA ILE A 582 -13.08 2.38 21.05
C ILE A 582 -12.88 1.41 19.88
N VAL A 583 -12.25 1.91 18.81
CA VAL A 583 -11.80 1.14 17.64
C VAL A 583 -10.27 1.11 17.50
N PHE A 584 -9.59 2.04 18.17
CA PHE A 584 -8.13 2.19 18.15
C PHE A 584 -7.60 2.24 19.57
N LEU A 585 -6.76 1.28 19.94
CA LEU A 585 -6.19 1.18 21.27
C LEU A 585 -4.67 1.05 21.23
N LYS A 586 -3.98 1.88 21.99
CA LYS A 586 -2.54 1.75 22.28
C LYS A 586 -2.33 1.83 23.78
N ILE A 587 -1.73 0.80 24.38
CA ILE A 587 -1.44 0.76 25.82
C ILE A 587 0.02 0.38 26.03
N TYR A 588 0.67 1.12 26.93
CA TYR A 588 1.92 0.72 27.56
C TYR A 588 1.66 0.24 29.00
N ILE A 589 2.11 -0.96 29.33
CA ILE A 589 1.92 -1.61 30.63
C ILE A 589 3.26 -1.62 31.37
N PHE A 590 3.34 -0.82 32.43
CA PHE A 590 4.55 -0.74 33.25
C PHE A 590 4.68 -1.93 34.20
N GLN A 591 3.57 -2.36 34.79
CA GLN A 591 3.49 -3.45 35.76
C GLN A 591 2.18 -4.24 35.59
N VAL A 592 2.21 -5.54 35.91
CA VAL A 592 1.05 -6.44 35.88
C VAL A 592 0.73 -6.97 37.28
N ASP A 593 -0.54 -7.21 37.57
CA ASP A 593 -0.99 -7.85 38.81
C ASP A 593 -1.04 -9.37 38.66
N LEU A 594 -0.20 -10.10 39.40
CA LEU A 594 -0.17 -11.56 39.35
C LEU A 594 -1.46 -12.20 39.89
N ASN A 595 -2.21 -11.54 40.76
CA ASN A 595 -3.51 -12.04 41.22
C ASN A 595 -4.52 -12.04 40.07
N LEU A 596 -4.51 -11.01 39.23
CA LEU A 596 -5.33 -10.98 38.01
C LEU A 596 -4.99 -12.17 37.09
N LYS A 597 -3.70 -12.52 36.94
CA LYS A 597 -3.31 -13.71 36.15
C LYS A 597 -4.02 -14.97 36.67
N THR A 598 -3.90 -15.24 37.97
CA THR A 598 -4.55 -16.41 38.60
C THR A 598 -6.06 -16.41 38.39
N GLU A 599 -6.71 -15.25 38.52
CA GLU A 599 -8.15 -15.13 38.26
C GLU A 599 -8.49 -15.42 36.80
N LEU A 600 -7.76 -14.89 35.82
CA LEU A 600 -8.01 -15.16 34.39
C LEU A 600 -7.92 -16.66 34.07
N TYR A 601 -7.00 -17.39 34.69
CA TYR A 601 -6.90 -18.85 34.52
C TYR A 601 -8.01 -19.64 35.22
N LYS A 602 -8.47 -19.22 36.41
CA LYS A 602 -9.68 -19.81 37.05
C LYS A 602 -10.92 -19.64 36.18
N GLN A 603 -10.97 -18.54 35.44
CA GLN A 603 -12.06 -18.21 34.54
C GLN A 603 -11.97 -18.95 33.21
N PHE A 604 -10.78 -19.35 32.77
CA PHE A 604 -10.52 -20.00 31.49
C PHE A 604 -11.36 -21.26 31.17
N PRO A 605 -11.61 -22.21 32.09
CA PRO A 605 -12.48 -23.36 31.79
C PRO A 605 -13.97 -23.01 31.81
N LYS A 606 -14.37 -21.81 32.26
CA LYS A 606 -15.77 -21.37 32.33
C LYS A 606 -16.03 -20.37 31.20
N LYS A 607 -17.07 -20.58 30.39
CA LYS A 607 -17.58 -19.51 29.49
C LYS A 607 -18.07 -18.35 30.37
N ILE A 608 -17.23 -17.36 30.65
CA ILE A 608 -17.62 -16.24 31.49
C ILE A 608 -18.34 -15.18 30.66
N TYR A 609 -19.65 -15.12 30.93
CA TYR A 609 -20.42 -13.89 30.95
C TYR A 609 -19.84 -12.96 32.04
N ILE A 610 -18.92 -12.07 31.67
CA ILE A 610 -19.08 -10.69 32.18
C ILE A 610 -20.45 -10.31 31.65
N LYS A 611 -21.39 -9.85 32.49
CA LYS A 611 -22.73 -9.38 32.08
C LYS A 611 -22.60 -8.77 30.69
N ARG A 612 -22.91 -9.56 29.65
CA ARG A 612 -22.62 -9.18 28.28
C ARG A 612 -23.61 -8.08 28.02
N GLU A 613 -23.17 -6.82 28.13
CA GLU A 613 -23.85 -5.78 27.38
C GLU A 613 -23.93 -6.31 25.95
N LYS A 614 -25.10 -6.15 25.32
CA LYS A 614 -25.44 -6.86 24.07
C LYS A 614 -24.37 -6.74 22.97
N HIS A 615 -23.47 -5.75 23.04
CA HIS A 615 -22.33 -5.58 22.13
C HIS A 615 -21.09 -5.00 22.86
N LEU A 616 -19.95 -5.68 22.77
CA LEU A 616 -18.64 -5.13 23.16
C LEU A 616 -18.11 -4.20 22.05
N PRO A 617 -17.25 -3.21 22.36
CA PRO A 617 -16.64 -2.35 21.34
C PRO A 617 -15.72 -3.16 20.43
N GLU A 618 -15.89 -3.01 19.11
CA GLU A 618 -15.08 -3.71 18.11
C GLU A 618 -13.75 -2.98 17.85
N LEU A 619 -12.64 -3.63 18.21
CA LEU A 619 -11.29 -3.11 17.93
C LEU A 619 -10.84 -3.44 16.51
N ASP A 620 -10.29 -2.43 15.83
CA ASP A 620 -9.71 -2.53 14.48
C ASP A 620 -8.18 -2.44 14.55
N TYR A 621 -7.65 -1.64 15.48
CA TYR A 621 -6.22 -1.47 15.73
C TYR A 621 -5.89 -1.66 17.22
N LEU A 622 -4.94 -2.54 17.51
CA LEU A 622 -4.44 -2.79 18.86
C LEU A 622 -2.91 -2.77 18.91
N LYS A 623 -2.34 -1.92 19.76
CA LYS A 623 -0.93 -1.95 20.14
C LYS A 623 -0.76 -2.13 21.65
N ILE A 624 -0.01 -3.15 22.04
CA ILE A 624 0.39 -3.41 23.43
C ILE A 624 1.90 -3.30 23.52
N SER A 625 2.40 -2.68 24.58
CA SER A 625 3.82 -2.63 24.89
C SER A 625 4.03 -2.78 26.39
N THR A 626 4.89 -3.69 26.83
CA THR A 626 5.21 -3.86 28.26
C THR A 626 6.54 -3.20 28.61
N SER A 627 6.77 -2.91 29.90
CA SER A 627 8.12 -2.59 30.38
C SER A 627 9.06 -3.78 30.18
N TYR A 628 10.33 -3.51 29.91
CA TYR A 628 11.42 -4.50 29.90
C TYR A 628 11.61 -5.17 31.28
N ASP A 629 11.11 -4.54 32.34
CA ASP A 629 11.15 -5.09 33.69
C ASP A 629 10.16 -6.26 33.89
N ILE A 630 9.14 -6.38 33.02
CA ILE A 630 8.18 -7.48 33.08
C ILE A 630 8.79 -8.71 32.41
N LYS A 631 9.38 -9.60 33.21
CA LYS A 631 10.06 -10.83 32.73
C LYS A 631 9.20 -12.09 32.85
N VAL A 632 7.88 -11.95 32.73
CA VAL A 632 6.92 -13.07 32.86
C VAL A 632 5.89 -13.01 31.74
N SER A 633 5.44 -14.18 31.27
CA SER A 633 4.28 -14.25 30.37
C SER A 633 3.02 -13.82 31.12
N PHE A 634 2.15 -13.06 30.45
CA PHE A 634 0.89 -12.60 31.03
C PHE A 634 -0.21 -12.60 29.95
N PRO A 635 -1.43 -13.10 30.25
CA PRO A 635 -2.52 -13.21 29.29
C PRO A 635 -3.23 -11.87 29.02
N ILE A 636 -2.52 -10.92 28.39
CA ILE A 636 -2.99 -9.53 28.19
C ILE A 636 -4.10 -9.47 27.14
N LEU A 637 -3.97 -10.20 26.03
CA LEU A 637 -5.00 -10.23 24.98
C LEU A 637 -6.28 -10.89 25.48
N PHE A 638 -6.15 -11.96 26.27
CA PHE A 638 -7.28 -12.59 26.93
C PHE A 638 -7.98 -11.63 27.89
N ALA A 639 -7.23 -10.93 28.74
CA ALA A 639 -7.78 -9.90 29.63
C ALA A 639 -8.53 -8.79 28.85
N LEU A 640 -8.00 -8.35 27.71
CA LEU A 640 -8.66 -7.32 26.89
C LEU A 640 -9.89 -7.86 26.13
N SER A 641 -9.93 -9.14 25.77
CA SER A 641 -11.08 -9.77 25.10
C SER A 641 -12.36 -9.76 25.94
N HIS A 642 -12.21 -9.58 27.26
CA HIS A 642 -13.30 -9.39 28.20
C HIS A 642 -13.91 -7.98 28.15
N VAL A 643 -13.20 -7.02 27.58
CA VAL A 643 -13.60 -5.61 27.48
C VAL A 643 -13.91 -5.20 26.04
N PHE A 644 -13.29 -5.86 25.06
CA PHE A 644 -13.37 -5.53 23.64
C PHE A 644 -13.66 -6.76 22.78
N ASP A 645 -14.42 -6.57 21.70
CA ASP A 645 -14.48 -7.56 20.63
C ASP A 645 -13.26 -7.42 19.71
N LEU A 646 -12.48 -8.50 19.62
CA LEU A 646 -11.26 -8.59 18.82
C LEU A 646 -11.49 -9.28 17.46
N SER A 647 -12.73 -9.68 17.14
CA SER A 647 -13.08 -10.40 15.91
C SER A 647 -12.75 -9.61 14.64
N ASN A 648 -12.90 -8.29 14.68
CA ASN A 648 -12.67 -7.36 13.57
C ASN A 648 -11.27 -6.74 13.53
N LEU A 649 -10.33 -7.24 14.33
CA LEU A 649 -8.99 -6.69 14.43
C LEU A 649 -8.20 -6.86 13.11
N GLN A 650 -7.77 -5.75 12.51
CA GLN A 650 -6.97 -5.74 11.28
C GLN A 650 -5.47 -5.59 11.53
N ILE A 651 -5.10 -4.82 12.56
CA ILE A 651 -3.70 -4.50 12.88
C ILE A 651 -3.42 -4.84 14.34
N LEU A 652 -2.46 -5.75 14.56
CA LEU A 652 -2.01 -6.16 15.88
C LEU A 652 -0.51 -5.92 16.05
N ILE A 653 -0.15 -5.19 17.11
CA ILE A 653 1.24 -4.92 17.46
C ILE A 653 1.50 -5.27 18.92
N LEU A 654 2.43 -6.17 19.17
CA LEU A 654 2.78 -6.66 20.50
C LEU A 654 4.27 -6.43 20.76
N PHE A 655 4.60 -5.75 21.84
CA PHE A 655 5.94 -5.71 22.42
C PHE A 655 5.82 -6.29 23.83
N ILE A 656 6.17 -7.56 24.00
CA ILE A 656 5.89 -8.33 25.22
C ILE A 656 7.06 -9.26 25.54
N TYR A 657 7.12 -9.75 26.78
CA TYR A 657 8.10 -10.76 27.15
C TYR A 657 7.90 -12.07 26.37
N ASP A 658 6.71 -12.68 26.49
CA ASP A 658 6.30 -13.89 25.77
C ASP A 658 4.77 -13.95 25.62
N LEU A 659 4.28 -14.75 24.66
CA LEU A 659 2.85 -15.02 24.49
C LEU A 659 2.36 -16.06 25.51
N ASP A 660 1.28 -15.73 26.19
CA ASP A 660 0.59 -16.67 27.07
C ASP A 660 -0.33 -17.62 26.28
N GLU A 661 -0.59 -18.82 26.82
CA GLU A 661 -1.51 -19.79 26.19
C GLU A 661 -2.93 -19.23 25.99
N LEU A 662 -3.41 -18.40 26.93
CA LEU A 662 -4.71 -17.77 26.82
C LEU A 662 -4.76 -16.78 25.64
N ASP A 663 -3.67 -16.02 25.45
CA ASP A 663 -3.52 -15.06 24.36
C ASP A 663 -3.48 -15.76 23.00
N ILE A 664 -2.77 -16.87 22.90
CA ILE A 664 -2.73 -17.73 21.72
C ILE A 664 -4.13 -18.22 21.34
N LYS A 665 -4.96 -18.62 22.33
CA LYS A 665 -6.34 -19.02 22.05
C LYS A 665 -7.18 -17.86 21.54
N ILE A 666 -7.02 -16.65 22.07
CA ILE A 666 -7.71 -15.48 21.50
C ILE A 666 -7.28 -15.24 20.06
N LEU A 667 -5.98 -15.27 19.78
CA LEU A 667 -5.44 -15.06 18.44
C LEU A 667 -6.02 -16.03 17.42
N SER A 668 -6.26 -17.30 17.78
CA SER A 668 -6.82 -18.31 16.86
C SER A 668 -8.26 -18.01 16.40
N HIS A 669 -8.99 -17.20 17.15
CA HIS A 669 -10.36 -16.79 16.82
C HIS A 669 -10.41 -15.56 15.90
N ILE A 670 -9.33 -14.79 15.78
CA ILE A 670 -9.28 -13.59 14.93
C ILE A 670 -9.21 -14.01 13.45
N THR A 671 -10.03 -13.38 12.60
CA THR A 671 -10.23 -13.76 11.17
C THR A 671 -9.90 -12.67 10.17
N ASN A 672 -9.70 -11.43 10.63
CA ASN A 672 -9.57 -10.25 9.78
C ASN A 672 -8.17 -9.60 9.82
N LEU A 673 -7.15 -10.27 10.37
CA LEU A 673 -5.80 -9.71 10.49
C LEU A 673 -5.12 -9.54 9.14
N VAL A 674 -4.53 -8.36 8.94
CA VAL A 674 -3.83 -7.95 7.72
C VAL A 674 -2.37 -7.56 7.97
N ASP A 675 -2.08 -6.98 9.15
CA ASP A 675 -0.74 -6.59 9.60
C ASP A 675 -0.52 -7.08 11.03
N ILE A 676 0.57 -7.82 11.23
CA ILE A 676 0.97 -8.32 12.54
C ILE A 676 2.44 -7.96 12.81
N SER A 677 2.70 -7.36 13.96
CA SER A 677 4.04 -7.03 14.42
C SER A 677 4.24 -7.53 15.84
N VAL A 678 5.19 -8.45 16.07
CA VAL A 678 5.42 -9.05 17.38
C VAL A 678 6.90 -8.96 17.76
N TYR A 679 7.17 -8.45 18.95
CA TYR A 679 8.51 -8.30 19.50
C TYR A 679 8.54 -9.01 20.83
N PHE A 680 9.38 -10.04 20.92
CA PHE A 680 9.58 -10.87 22.10
C PHE A 680 10.88 -10.47 22.80
N ASP A 681 10.78 -10.18 24.09
CA ASP A 681 11.95 -9.86 24.93
C ASP A 681 12.56 -11.12 25.58
N LYS A 682 11.83 -12.25 25.57
CA LYS A 682 12.32 -13.54 26.07
C LYS A 682 13.50 -14.04 25.21
N ARG A 683 14.58 -14.43 25.88
CA ARG A 683 15.83 -14.88 25.25
C ARG A 683 15.91 -16.38 24.94
N ASP A 684 15.01 -17.20 25.48
CA ASP A 684 15.06 -18.66 25.28
C ASP A 684 14.36 -19.15 24.01
N ILE A 685 14.83 -20.29 23.49
CA ILE A 685 14.49 -20.89 22.18
C ILE A 685 13.00 -21.28 22.03
N LYS A 686 12.29 -21.57 23.14
CA LYS A 686 10.90 -22.05 23.10
C LYS A 686 9.90 -20.90 23.21
N ILE A 687 9.69 -20.21 22.09
CA ILE A 687 8.50 -19.40 21.87
C ILE A 687 7.40 -20.35 21.34
N ASN A 688 6.20 -20.31 21.92
CA ASN A 688 5.08 -21.17 21.50
C ASN A 688 4.46 -20.69 20.16
N LEU A 689 5.22 -20.88 19.07
CA LEU A 689 4.87 -20.38 17.73
C LEU A 689 3.98 -21.34 16.91
N GLU A 690 3.81 -22.58 17.35
CA GLU A 690 3.04 -23.58 16.60
C GLU A 690 1.57 -23.16 16.43
N ASN A 691 0.95 -22.63 17.48
CA ASN A 691 -0.41 -22.13 17.40
C ASN A 691 -0.47 -20.74 16.74
N PHE A 692 0.58 -19.93 16.87
CA PHE A 692 0.71 -18.66 16.14
C PHE A 692 0.71 -18.89 14.62
N ASN A 693 1.29 -20.00 14.15
CA ASN A 693 1.22 -20.40 12.74
C ASN A 693 -0.19 -20.63 12.23
N LYS A 694 -1.04 -21.27 13.03
CA LYS A 694 -2.44 -21.50 12.67
C LYS A 694 -3.19 -20.16 12.52
N VAL A 695 -2.90 -19.19 13.37
CA VAL A 695 -3.44 -17.82 13.28
C VAL A 695 -3.04 -17.19 11.96
N ILE A 696 -1.76 -17.24 11.62
CA ILE A 696 -1.23 -16.64 10.40
C ILE A 696 -1.81 -17.31 9.15
N GLN A 697 -1.91 -18.63 9.12
CA GLN A 697 -2.44 -19.38 7.97
C GLN A 697 -3.92 -19.08 7.69
N LYS A 698 -4.71 -18.85 8.75
CA LYS A 698 -6.15 -18.55 8.65
C LYS A 698 -6.42 -17.14 8.10
N ASN A 699 -5.51 -16.21 8.30
CA ASN A 699 -5.70 -14.79 7.99
C ASN A 699 -5.03 -14.39 6.65
N LYS A 700 -5.55 -13.36 5.99
CA LYS A 700 -4.94 -12.78 4.77
C LYS A 700 -3.85 -11.76 5.13
N ILE A 701 -2.80 -12.23 5.80
CA ILE A 701 -1.70 -11.37 6.26
C ILE A 701 -0.89 -10.85 5.06
N TYR A 702 -0.76 -9.52 4.96
CA TYR A 702 0.08 -8.87 3.96
C TYR A 702 1.45 -8.45 4.51
N LYS A 703 1.51 -8.11 5.80
CA LYS A 703 2.74 -7.66 6.48
C LYS A 703 2.94 -8.43 7.79
N ILE A 704 4.16 -8.93 7.97
CA ILE A 704 4.62 -9.52 9.23
C ILE A 704 5.94 -8.86 9.65
N SER A 705 6.00 -8.44 10.90
CA SER A 705 7.23 -8.00 11.55
C SER A 705 7.44 -8.84 12.79
N MET A 706 8.60 -9.46 12.95
CA MET A 706 8.92 -10.25 14.13
C MET A 706 10.29 -9.87 14.67
N SER A 707 10.41 -9.71 15.99
CA SER A 707 11.69 -9.58 16.68
C SER A 707 11.80 -10.67 17.73
N VAL A 708 12.86 -11.47 17.65
CA VAL A 708 13.13 -12.60 18.55
C VAL A 708 14.60 -12.58 18.94
N TYR A 709 14.98 -13.24 20.03
CA TYR A 709 16.40 -13.40 20.34
C TYR A 709 17.09 -14.38 19.37
N ASP A 710 16.53 -15.59 19.18
CA ASP A 710 17.04 -16.61 18.27
C ASP A 710 16.07 -16.89 17.11
N LEU A 711 16.56 -16.86 15.87
CA LEU A 711 15.80 -17.30 14.70
C LEU A 711 15.80 -18.84 14.59
N CYS A 712 14.89 -19.46 15.35
CA CYS A 712 14.72 -20.91 15.39
C CYS A 712 13.99 -21.50 14.17
N LYS A 713 14.00 -22.84 14.06
CA LYS A 713 13.33 -23.59 12.99
C LYS A 713 11.82 -23.32 12.94
N GLU A 714 11.19 -23.13 14.10
CA GLU A 714 9.77 -22.82 14.23
C GLU A 714 9.45 -21.48 13.56
N CYS A 715 10.23 -20.42 13.83
CA CYS A 715 10.13 -19.11 13.17
C CYS A 715 10.22 -19.22 11.65
N ILE A 716 11.15 -20.03 11.14
CA ILE A 716 11.36 -20.24 9.70
C ILE A 716 10.20 -21.04 9.11
N ASN A 717 9.72 -22.08 9.80
CA ASN A 717 8.55 -22.84 9.41
C ASN A 717 7.30 -21.95 9.33
N CYS A 718 7.14 -20.95 10.22
CA CYS A 718 6.08 -19.96 10.10
C CYS A 718 6.07 -19.35 8.69
N LEU A 719 7.22 -18.86 8.24
CA LEU A 719 7.39 -18.18 6.95
C LEU A 719 7.13 -19.10 5.76
N ILE A 720 7.50 -20.38 5.90
CA ILE A 720 7.34 -21.40 4.86
C ILE A 720 5.89 -21.54 4.40
N HIS A 721 4.95 -21.50 5.34
CA HIS A 721 3.55 -21.78 5.07
C HIS A 721 2.76 -20.57 4.53
N MET A 722 3.40 -19.40 4.37
CA MET A 722 2.73 -18.13 4.07
C MET A 722 2.78 -17.75 2.58
N LYS A 723 1.89 -18.29 1.74
CA LYS A 723 1.92 -18.10 0.28
C LYS A 723 1.60 -16.67 -0.22
N ASN A 724 0.95 -15.82 0.59
CA ASN A 724 0.39 -14.52 0.16
C ASN A 724 1.05 -13.28 0.82
N ILE A 725 2.15 -13.44 1.55
CA ILE A 725 2.80 -12.32 2.23
C ILE A 725 3.54 -11.43 1.26
N LYS A 726 3.30 -10.13 1.40
CA LYS A 726 3.89 -9.07 0.58
C LYS A 726 5.11 -8.45 1.25
N SER A 727 5.14 -8.36 2.58
CA SER A 727 6.27 -7.83 3.35
C SER A 727 6.57 -8.66 4.60
N VAL A 728 7.85 -9.03 4.77
CA VAL A 728 8.40 -9.74 5.93
C VAL A 728 9.56 -8.92 6.49
N TYR A 729 9.53 -8.64 7.78
CA TYR A 729 10.66 -8.08 8.52
C TYR A 729 10.95 -8.96 9.73
N PHE A 730 12.16 -9.50 9.84
CA PHE A 730 12.60 -10.28 10.99
C PHE A 730 13.86 -9.64 11.56
N MET A 731 13.84 -9.38 12.85
CA MET A 731 14.98 -8.92 13.63
C MET A 731 15.36 -10.01 14.61
N PHE A 732 16.64 -10.35 14.69
CA PHE A 732 17.12 -11.36 15.63
C PHE A 732 18.56 -11.10 16.07
N GLU A 733 18.94 -11.60 17.24
CA GLU A 733 20.30 -11.51 17.75
C GLU A 733 21.13 -12.74 17.35
N PHE A 734 20.51 -13.92 17.24
CA PHE A 734 21.22 -15.17 16.99
C PHE A 734 20.56 -16.03 15.91
N ILE A 735 21.38 -16.80 15.17
CA ILE A 735 20.94 -17.81 14.21
C ILE A 735 21.98 -18.94 14.11
N THR A 736 21.53 -20.19 14.13
CA THR A 736 22.41 -21.36 13.93
C THR A 736 22.68 -21.63 12.45
N LYS A 737 23.79 -22.32 12.14
CA LYS A 737 24.12 -22.75 10.77
C LYS A 737 23.03 -23.64 10.15
N GLU A 738 22.39 -24.49 10.95
CA GLU A 738 21.28 -25.35 10.49
C GLU A 738 20.05 -24.52 10.09
N ASN A 739 19.63 -23.58 10.95
CA ASN A 739 18.50 -22.69 10.69
C ASN A 739 18.78 -21.76 9.50
N LEU A 740 20.02 -21.30 9.35
CA LEU A 740 20.46 -20.56 8.18
C LEU A 740 20.33 -21.38 6.89
N ASN A 741 20.72 -22.65 6.91
CA ASN A 741 20.57 -23.55 5.76
C ASN A 741 19.09 -23.84 5.44
N LEU A 742 18.22 -23.92 6.47
CA LEU A 742 16.77 -24.00 6.28
C LEU A 742 16.21 -22.74 5.62
N LEU A 743 16.70 -21.57 6.05
CA LEU A 743 16.35 -20.29 5.42
C LEU A 743 16.78 -20.24 3.94
N LYS A 744 17.95 -20.79 3.58
CA LYS A 744 18.40 -20.90 2.17
C LYS A 744 17.49 -21.78 1.31
N LYS A 745 17.00 -22.90 1.86
CA LYS A 745 16.04 -23.78 1.15
C LYS A 745 14.71 -23.08 0.89
N PHE A 746 14.41 -22.03 1.65
CA PHE A 746 13.25 -21.20 1.43
C PHE A 746 13.45 -20.32 0.19
N LYS A 747 13.16 -20.88 -1.00
CA LYS A 747 13.17 -20.15 -2.27
C LYS A 747 12.29 -18.90 -2.17
N LEU A 748 12.90 -17.73 -2.05
CA LEU A 748 12.28 -16.40 -1.97
C LEU A 748 11.64 -15.95 -3.30
N VAL A 749 11.27 -16.89 -4.17
CA VAL A 749 10.83 -16.62 -5.53
C VAL A 749 9.46 -15.93 -5.50
N GLY A 750 9.46 -14.63 -5.76
CA GLY A 750 8.25 -13.83 -5.99
C GLY A 750 7.71 -13.06 -4.78
N ARG A 751 8.48 -12.88 -3.70
CA ARG A 751 8.11 -12.05 -2.55
C ARG A 751 8.85 -10.72 -2.60
N ASP A 752 8.08 -9.64 -2.59
CA ASP A 752 8.49 -8.32 -3.05
C ASP A 752 9.25 -7.50 -1.96
N ASN A 753 9.18 -7.84 -0.66
CA ASN A 753 9.88 -7.13 0.44
C ASN A 753 10.20 -8.05 1.63
N ILE A 754 11.31 -8.76 1.59
CA ILE A 754 11.78 -9.59 2.72
C ILE A 754 13.06 -8.98 3.26
N LYS A 755 13.11 -8.76 4.58
CA LYS A 755 14.28 -8.27 5.28
C LYS A 755 14.49 -9.09 6.53
N PHE A 756 15.66 -9.67 6.64
CA PHE A 756 16.19 -10.26 7.85
C PHE A 756 17.29 -9.34 8.34
N HIS A 757 17.30 -9.05 9.62
CA HIS A 757 18.24 -8.16 10.28
C HIS A 757 18.80 -8.86 11.51
N CYS A 758 20.10 -9.15 11.48
CA CYS A 758 20.83 -9.73 12.60
C CYS A 758 21.51 -8.58 13.37
N THR A 759 21.26 -8.43 14.66
CA THR A 759 21.82 -7.35 15.48
C THR A 759 23.10 -7.70 16.23
N ASN A 760 23.54 -8.95 16.17
CA ASN A 760 24.74 -9.42 16.87
C ASN A 760 25.80 -9.89 15.85
N ASP A 761 27.04 -9.42 16.07
CA ASP A 761 28.21 -9.63 15.21
C ASP A 761 28.74 -11.07 15.34
N ILE A 762 28.11 -12.02 14.68
CA ILE A 762 28.83 -13.25 14.32
C ILE A 762 29.74 -12.87 13.15
N ILE A 763 31.05 -13.10 13.27
CA ILE A 763 32.02 -12.89 12.18
C ILE A 763 31.71 -13.89 11.07
N TRP A 764 30.91 -13.45 10.11
CA TRP A 764 30.61 -14.16 8.87
C TRP A 764 31.70 -13.80 7.85
N SER A 765 32.20 -14.77 7.07
CA SER A 765 33.14 -14.45 5.99
C SER A 765 32.48 -13.50 4.98
N SER A 766 33.28 -12.66 4.31
CA SER A 766 32.79 -11.70 3.31
C SER A 766 32.02 -12.36 2.16
N GLU A 767 32.43 -13.57 1.75
CA GLU A 767 31.73 -14.40 0.75
C GLU A 767 30.32 -14.81 1.20
N ILE A 768 30.22 -15.18 2.48
CA ILE A 768 28.98 -15.54 3.14
C ILE A 768 28.07 -14.30 3.12
N ILE A 769 28.50 -13.14 3.64
CA ILE A 769 27.74 -11.87 3.62
C ILE A 769 27.31 -11.47 2.21
N GLY A 770 28.20 -11.59 1.22
CA GLY A 770 27.93 -11.32 -0.19
C GLY A 770 26.79 -12.18 -0.74
N SER A 771 26.86 -13.50 -0.53
CA SER A 771 25.80 -14.42 -0.97
C SER A 771 24.44 -14.15 -0.30
N TYR A 772 24.41 -13.61 0.93
CA TYR A 772 23.17 -13.30 1.64
C TYR A 772 22.53 -11.98 1.21
N LYS A 773 23.34 -10.96 0.88
CA LYS A 773 22.83 -9.72 0.26
C LYS A 773 22.14 -10.00 -1.07
N GLU A 774 22.68 -10.92 -1.87
CA GLU A 774 22.03 -11.39 -3.10
C GLU A 774 20.68 -12.11 -2.85
N MET A 775 20.50 -12.67 -1.66
CA MET A 775 19.24 -13.29 -1.21
C MET A 775 18.30 -12.33 -0.46
N GLY A 776 18.63 -11.03 -0.32
CA GLY A 776 17.80 -10.04 0.39
C GLY A 776 17.87 -10.12 1.92
N ILE A 777 18.89 -10.79 2.48
CA ILE A 777 19.19 -10.85 3.91
C ILE A 777 20.23 -9.75 4.20
N PHE A 778 19.92 -8.85 5.13
CA PHE A 778 20.82 -7.76 5.53
C PHE A 778 21.45 -8.10 6.88
N LEU A 779 22.72 -8.44 6.85
CA LEU A 779 23.54 -8.60 8.05
C LEU A 779 24.21 -7.24 8.28
N ASP A 780 23.98 -6.63 9.45
CA ASP A 780 24.83 -5.54 9.90
C ASP A 780 26.17 -6.17 10.30
N VAL A 781 27.25 -5.56 9.83
CA VAL A 781 28.65 -5.98 10.02
C VAL A 781 29.43 -4.74 10.44
#